data_AF-A0A3E5F568-F1
#
_entry.id   AF-A0A3E5F568-F1
#
_cell.length_a   1.000
_cell.length_b   1.000
_cell.length_c   1.000
_cell.angle_alpha   90.00
_cell.angle_beta   90.00
_cell.angle_gamma   90.00
#
_symmetry.space_group_name_H-M   'P 1'
#
loop_
_entity.id
_entity.type
_entity.pdbx_description
1 polymer ?
#
loop_
_entity_poly.entity_id
_entity_poly.type
_entity_poly.pdbx_seq_one_letter_code
_entity_poly.pdbx_strand_id
1 'polypeptide(L)'
;MATFLITACSNENDEELISTSTTGILSATVEGNHSSTRAGFASDGKFYWSQNDRLGVTTSQNASSFSALSLKNGSGTASGTFDGTINGTIGDYAVYPYCDNHNINDATLTYNFPTSYTYNKVDADYFTTVQGEGNSFNPAMWGKIVNGAVQMKHLGGVFCIKVPKMPIKAGILSLIVDKKITGNFTVDLNGEIPVIESTETSTNENNTVTITFSDATQDQPGVFYVPVPTGTYDVRIKVTENQSSPEKVNVAAGTYTIARCDLKKIELTNGNIDATVPTESNSLDDAATALENSDAVTVTGEVSSNSSISIPAASDGTAETAKSLSLEKVASGACLTVLDANSSGSTDNSVDNFTLSIPINETAKFEPLDVTITMPNTTVALTGNAGAAIYGTVTSETADNTLVIGNGVEVKKVVVKKGNIRVNKGAKLVAIEKSSDNQATTVTVYKEDGAEIPSSLDGVFVVVDAAVADMKKVLADGGIYTLSNDMEGDFVVSATTPVTVKLNGHKITNKASDTFTVNHGSSLTIEGEGIVDNVTHARACIYNNGKVLLNGGTYTRSLENGQSDTNAGGNSYYNILNHGEMTINQSVSVSQSGKFSSMIASGYYDYSNTNPRNGHVEGTNAAAPKLTINGGTFSGGLNTIKNDDGATLEIKNGTFNNMSQATVQNHHVTTISGGTFNCSGAKYAVDNEGHNDAKQDMGDMTISGGIFSGLMLNVGNGADMTIIGGTFSDPGILQYLPKEGTANVKVALESDMTAPGFVTQDGQTVEIDMNRHTLTFGNPTVGSPGTETNSCQLLKGSTVTFKNGTLISDNKDIVIQNYSKLHLEDMMLNTPNADYSISNNNESCTLDNVTINAGTGKCAFDVYSFSGYDGVTVTVNSGTINGNVEFGGNNPKKNIKLIVNGGTFNGNLTVNEQYYDFNNPNIIISKEAVIGENAIGWDKYIK
;
A
#
# COMPACT_ATOMS: atom_id res chain seq x y z
N MET A 1 -64.29 -5.76 29.28
CA MET A 1 -65.76 -5.70 29.44
C MET A 1 -66.40 -6.58 28.37
N ALA A 2 -67.58 -7.16 28.68
CA ALA A 2 -68.72 -7.57 27.83
C ALA A 2 -68.61 -7.67 26.29
N THR A 3 -69.42 -8.46 25.54
CA THR A 3 -70.34 -9.61 25.79
C THR A 3 -70.90 -10.07 24.43
N PHE A 4 -70.80 -11.37 24.09
CA PHE A 4 -71.64 -12.22 23.20
C PHE A 4 -72.31 -11.77 21.86
N LEU A 5 -72.44 -12.79 20.96
CA LEU A 5 -73.46 -13.00 19.89
C LEU A 5 -73.31 -12.13 18.60
N ILE A 6 -73.68 -12.56 17.37
CA ILE A 6 -74.79 -13.42 16.90
C ILE A 6 -74.39 -14.40 15.77
N THR A 7 -75.23 -15.43 15.55
CA THR A 7 -75.20 -16.56 14.60
C THR A 7 -75.67 -16.27 13.14
N ALA A 8 -75.33 -17.21 12.22
CA ALA A 8 -76.16 -17.74 11.11
C ALA A 8 -76.16 -17.10 9.68
N CYS A 9 -75.59 -17.88 8.75
CA CYS A 9 -76.07 -18.34 7.42
C CYS A 9 -76.82 -17.42 6.42
N SER A 10 -76.31 -17.37 5.17
CA SER A 10 -77.13 -17.56 3.94
C SER A 10 -76.32 -17.83 2.65
N ASN A 11 -76.64 -18.96 1.99
CA ASN A 11 -76.65 -19.34 0.56
C ASN A 11 -75.70 -18.79 -0.53
N GLU A 12 -75.16 -19.77 -1.27
CA GLU A 12 -75.10 -19.97 -2.74
C GLU A 12 -74.44 -18.97 -3.72
N ASN A 13 -73.58 -19.57 -4.56
CA ASN A 13 -73.23 -19.25 -5.96
C ASN A 13 -72.71 -17.83 -6.29
N ASP A 14 -71.41 -17.76 -6.57
CA ASP A 14 -70.95 -17.48 -7.94
C ASP A 14 -69.52 -18.01 -8.17
N GLU A 15 -69.16 -18.26 -9.42
CA GLU A 15 -67.80 -18.64 -9.81
C GLU A 15 -66.86 -17.43 -9.76
N GLU A 16 -65.97 -17.38 -8.76
CA GLU A 16 -64.73 -16.61 -8.88
C GLU A 16 -63.57 -17.42 -8.32
N LEU A 17 -62.55 -17.63 -9.17
CA LEU A 17 -61.28 -18.30 -8.82
C LEU A 17 -60.44 -17.38 -7.93
N ILE A 18 -60.90 -17.18 -6.68
CA ILE A 18 -60.12 -16.51 -5.65
C ILE A 18 -58.99 -17.46 -5.26
N SER A 19 -57.80 -17.23 -5.84
CA SER A 19 -56.56 -17.70 -5.24
C SER A 19 -56.44 -17.04 -3.87
N THR A 20 -56.83 -17.79 -2.82
CA THR A 20 -56.71 -17.39 -1.41
C THR A 20 -55.26 -17.48 -0.95
N SER A 21 -54.39 -16.82 -1.72
CA SER A 21 -53.00 -16.59 -1.39
C SER A 21 -52.93 -15.59 -0.25
N THR A 22 -52.22 -15.94 0.81
CA THR A 22 -52.00 -15.07 1.97
C THR A 22 -50.51 -14.98 2.28
N THR A 23 -50.10 -13.89 2.92
CA THR A 23 -48.73 -13.77 3.44
C THR A 23 -48.61 -14.65 4.68
N GLY A 24 -48.01 -15.82 4.52
CA GLY A 24 -47.60 -16.67 5.64
C GLY A 24 -46.41 -16.05 6.34
N ILE A 25 -46.45 -15.96 7.67
CA ILE A 25 -45.32 -15.57 8.50
C ILE A 25 -45.10 -16.66 9.56
N LEU A 26 -43.88 -17.17 9.68
CA LEU A 26 -43.51 -18.19 10.67
C LEU A 26 -42.26 -17.77 11.45
N SER A 27 -42.29 -17.95 12.77
CA SER A 27 -41.07 -17.89 13.59
C SER A 27 -40.43 -19.28 13.68
N ALA A 28 -39.19 -19.46 13.23
CA ALA A 28 -38.48 -20.73 13.28
C ALA A 28 -37.21 -20.63 14.12
N THR A 29 -37.00 -21.58 15.04
CA THR A 29 -35.79 -21.65 15.87
C THR A 29 -35.08 -22.98 15.69
N VAL A 30 -33.76 -22.95 15.44
CA VAL A 30 -32.90 -24.14 15.36
C VAL A 30 -32.73 -24.74 16.75
N GLU A 31 -32.87 -26.06 16.88
CA GLU A 31 -32.69 -26.76 18.18
C GLU A 31 -31.28 -26.57 18.77
N GLY A 32 -31.17 -26.72 20.09
CA GLY A 32 -29.89 -26.74 20.82
C GLY A 32 -29.17 -25.39 20.95
N ASN A 33 -29.64 -24.33 20.30
CA ASN A 33 -28.89 -23.08 20.18
C ASN A 33 -29.54 -21.89 20.94
N HIS A 34 -29.32 -21.85 22.27
CA HIS A 34 -29.73 -20.72 23.10
C HIS A 34 -28.62 -19.66 23.18
N SER A 35 -28.78 -18.56 22.43
CA SER A 35 -28.04 -17.28 22.55
C SER A 35 -26.51 -17.36 22.76
N SER A 36 -25.75 -17.36 21.66
CA SER A 36 -24.33 -17.00 21.64
C SER A 36 -24.15 -15.50 21.33
N THR A 37 -23.13 -14.85 21.91
CA THR A 37 -22.81 -13.41 21.68
C THR A 37 -21.57 -13.20 20.82
N ARG A 38 -21.16 -14.20 20.02
CA ARG A 38 -20.00 -14.15 19.11
C ARG A 38 -20.40 -14.44 17.68
N ALA A 39 -19.76 -13.74 16.74
CA ALA A 39 -19.93 -13.93 15.31
C ALA A 39 -19.21 -15.19 14.77
N GLY A 40 -19.57 -15.63 13.56
CA GLY A 40 -19.20 -16.92 12.96
C GLY A 40 -19.98 -18.12 13.52
N PHE A 41 -19.69 -19.33 13.01
CA PHE A 41 -19.95 -20.55 13.78
C PHE A 41 -19.12 -20.49 15.07
N ALA A 42 -19.65 -21.02 16.17
CA ALA A 42 -18.79 -21.42 17.28
C ALA A 42 -18.11 -22.77 16.94
N SER A 43 -16.93 -23.02 17.52
CA SER A 43 -16.12 -24.21 17.26
C SER A 43 -16.75 -25.54 17.69
N ASP A 44 -17.98 -25.51 18.21
CA ASP A 44 -18.79 -26.62 18.70
C ASP A 44 -19.93 -27.03 17.73
N GLY A 45 -19.97 -26.48 16.51
CA GLY A 45 -20.91 -26.91 15.46
C GLY A 45 -22.30 -26.26 15.54
N LYS A 46 -22.42 -25.06 16.11
CA LYS A 46 -23.70 -24.34 16.20
C LYS A 46 -24.19 -23.78 14.87
N PHE A 47 -25.41 -24.18 14.51
CA PHE A 47 -26.13 -23.85 13.28
C PHE A 47 -26.99 -22.57 13.40
N TYR A 48 -27.07 -21.78 12.32
CA TYR A 48 -27.70 -20.45 12.27
C TYR A 48 -28.37 -20.20 10.90
N TRP A 49 -29.39 -19.35 10.88
CA TRP A 49 -30.04 -18.93 9.64
C TRP A 49 -29.15 -18.02 8.78
N SER A 50 -29.26 -18.13 7.46
CA SER A 50 -28.50 -17.37 6.45
C SER A 50 -29.43 -16.58 5.54
N GLN A 51 -28.99 -15.45 4.99
CA GLN A 51 -29.87 -14.44 4.36
C GLN A 51 -30.82 -14.99 3.26
N ASN A 52 -30.42 -16.05 2.55
CA ASN A 52 -31.19 -16.65 1.45
C ASN A 52 -31.90 -17.97 1.82
N ASP A 53 -31.96 -18.31 3.12
CA ASP A 53 -32.58 -19.55 3.58
C ASP A 53 -34.08 -19.62 3.26
N ARG A 54 -34.52 -20.79 2.82
CA ARG A 54 -35.93 -21.08 2.51
C ARG A 54 -36.41 -22.28 3.30
N LEU A 55 -37.53 -22.08 4.00
CA LEU A 55 -38.22 -23.06 4.82
C LEU A 55 -39.47 -23.53 4.09
N GLY A 56 -39.65 -24.85 3.94
CA GLY A 56 -40.91 -25.41 3.48
C GLY A 56 -41.92 -25.47 4.61
N VAL A 57 -43.17 -25.11 4.35
CA VAL A 57 -44.31 -25.32 5.26
C VAL A 57 -45.44 -26.05 4.54
N THR A 58 -46.14 -26.98 5.19
CA THR A 58 -47.44 -27.46 4.69
C THR A 58 -48.47 -26.35 4.80
N THR A 59 -49.60 -26.45 4.08
CA THR A 59 -50.70 -25.47 4.17
C THR A 59 -52.05 -26.15 4.37
N SER A 60 -53.05 -25.39 4.83
CA SER A 60 -54.43 -25.88 4.97
C SER A 60 -55.10 -26.27 3.64
N GLN A 61 -54.51 -25.90 2.49
CA GLN A 61 -54.96 -26.32 1.16
C GLN A 61 -54.08 -27.45 0.57
N ASN A 62 -52.90 -27.71 1.15
CA ASN A 62 -52.03 -28.81 0.76
C ASN A 62 -51.23 -29.31 1.98
N ALA A 63 -51.79 -30.32 2.64
CA ALA A 63 -51.22 -30.91 3.85
C ALA A 63 -50.05 -31.87 3.55
N SER A 64 -49.84 -32.27 2.30
CA SER A 64 -48.91 -33.34 1.91
C SER A 64 -47.68 -32.88 1.14
N SER A 65 -47.64 -31.64 0.62
CA SER A 65 -46.43 -31.03 0.07
C SER A 65 -46.13 -29.69 0.73
N PHE A 66 -44.90 -29.23 0.58
CA PHE A 66 -44.44 -27.98 1.18
C PHE A 66 -44.55 -26.81 0.21
N SER A 67 -44.81 -25.62 0.74
CA SER A 67 -44.67 -24.31 0.07
C SER A 67 -43.55 -23.52 0.73
N ALA A 68 -42.76 -22.78 -0.04
CA ALA A 68 -41.61 -22.05 0.51
C ALA A 68 -41.99 -20.73 1.19
N LEU A 69 -41.41 -20.49 2.36
CA LEU A 69 -41.21 -19.18 2.96
C LEU A 69 -39.72 -18.83 2.92
N SER A 70 -39.36 -17.57 2.70
CA SER A 70 -37.98 -17.08 2.69
C SER A 70 -37.64 -16.39 4.01
N LEU A 71 -36.38 -16.46 4.44
CA LEU A 71 -35.94 -15.74 5.64
C LEU A 71 -36.11 -14.23 5.46
N LYS A 72 -36.78 -13.59 6.41
CA LYS A 72 -37.00 -12.14 6.45
C LYS A 72 -36.13 -11.41 7.47
N ASN A 73 -36.02 -11.98 8.67
CA ASN A 73 -35.27 -11.43 9.80
C ASN A 73 -34.59 -12.57 10.57
N GLY A 74 -33.49 -12.27 11.26
CA GLY A 74 -32.76 -13.25 12.08
C GLY A 74 -31.63 -13.98 11.37
N SER A 75 -31.17 -13.48 10.21
CA SER A 75 -29.92 -13.93 9.58
C SER A 75 -28.77 -13.82 10.59
N GLY A 76 -27.92 -14.85 10.63
CA GLY A 76 -26.84 -15.00 11.58
C GLY A 76 -27.26 -15.44 12.99
N THR A 77 -28.54 -15.72 13.23
CA THR A 77 -29.06 -16.10 14.55
C THR A 77 -29.74 -17.47 14.52
N ALA A 78 -29.99 -18.04 15.71
CA ALA A 78 -30.72 -19.30 15.85
C ALA A 78 -32.23 -19.17 15.62
N SER A 79 -32.79 -17.95 15.62
CA SER A 79 -34.23 -17.69 15.56
C SER A 79 -34.55 -16.71 14.43
N GLY A 80 -35.20 -17.21 13.39
CA GLY A 80 -35.57 -16.47 12.19
C GLY A 80 -37.06 -16.21 12.11
N THR A 81 -37.44 -15.11 11.46
CA THR A 81 -38.80 -14.91 10.95
C THR A 81 -38.77 -15.13 9.45
N PHE A 82 -39.62 -16.03 8.96
CA PHE A 82 -39.77 -16.36 7.55
C PHE A 82 -41.09 -15.80 7.03
N ASP A 83 -41.09 -15.20 5.84
CA ASP A 83 -42.31 -14.73 5.16
C ASP A 83 -42.39 -15.21 3.70
N GLY A 84 -43.61 -15.22 3.15
CA GLY A 84 -43.85 -15.67 1.78
C GLY A 84 -45.34 -15.76 1.44
N THR A 85 -45.64 -15.82 0.14
CA THR A 85 -47.00 -15.99 -0.37
C THR A 85 -47.32 -17.48 -0.46
N ILE A 86 -48.33 -17.94 0.29
CA ILE A 86 -48.78 -19.33 0.30
C ILE A 86 -50.28 -19.43 -0.02
N ASN A 87 -50.72 -20.56 -0.58
CA ASN A 87 -52.14 -20.82 -0.80
C ASN A 87 -52.77 -21.40 0.48
N GLY A 88 -53.78 -20.71 1.01
CA GLY A 88 -54.38 -21.01 2.31
C GLY A 88 -53.60 -20.41 3.48
N THR A 89 -53.59 -21.12 4.61
CA THR A 89 -52.86 -20.77 5.84
C THR A 89 -51.76 -21.79 6.12
N ILE A 90 -50.75 -21.43 6.90
CA ILE A 90 -49.71 -22.37 7.37
C ILE A 90 -50.35 -23.57 8.08
N GLY A 91 -49.85 -24.77 7.77
CA GLY A 91 -50.27 -26.05 8.33
C GLY A 91 -49.40 -26.54 9.49
N ASP A 92 -49.32 -27.87 9.67
CA ASP A 92 -48.76 -28.51 10.86
C ASP A 92 -47.23 -28.73 10.84
N TYR A 93 -46.56 -28.64 9.69
CA TYR A 93 -45.17 -29.08 9.54
C TYR A 93 -44.30 -28.12 8.74
N ALA A 94 -43.02 -28.02 9.14
CA ALA A 94 -41.98 -27.33 8.40
C ALA A 94 -40.78 -28.25 8.09
N VAL A 95 -40.07 -27.97 7.01
CA VAL A 95 -38.89 -28.72 6.54
C VAL A 95 -37.81 -27.78 5.96
N TYR A 96 -36.54 -28.11 6.16
CA TYR A 96 -35.42 -27.29 5.67
C TYR A 96 -34.22 -28.16 5.21
N PRO A 97 -33.44 -27.71 4.21
CA PRO A 97 -33.79 -26.68 3.23
C PRO A 97 -35.04 -27.06 2.42
N TYR A 98 -35.79 -26.06 1.95
CA TYR A 98 -36.95 -26.29 1.08
C TYR A 98 -36.59 -26.98 -0.25
N CYS A 99 -37.37 -28.00 -0.64
CA CYS A 99 -37.36 -28.56 -1.99
C CYS A 99 -38.79 -28.96 -2.41
N ASP A 100 -39.15 -28.72 -3.66
CA ASP A 100 -40.49 -29.07 -4.22
C ASP A 100 -40.80 -30.57 -4.14
N ASN A 101 -39.76 -31.42 -4.12
CA ASN A 101 -39.89 -32.88 -4.02
C ASN A 101 -40.15 -33.39 -2.59
N HIS A 102 -40.07 -32.52 -1.57
CA HIS A 102 -40.41 -32.90 -0.20
C HIS A 102 -41.91 -33.11 -0.07
N ASN A 103 -42.29 -34.21 0.58
CA ASN A 103 -43.70 -34.51 0.87
C ASN A 103 -43.83 -35.18 2.24
N ILE A 104 -45.01 -35.12 2.82
CA ILE A 104 -45.33 -35.73 4.10
C ILE A 104 -46.67 -36.46 4.02
N ASN A 105 -46.72 -37.67 4.57
CA ASN A 105 -47.93 -38.45 4.71
C ASN A 105 -48.08 -38.88 6.18
N ASP A 106 -49.13 -38.41 6.85
CA ASP A 106 -49.34 -38.43 8.30
C ASP A 106 -48.15 -37.86 9.11
N ALA A 107 -47.18 -38.70 9.43
CA ALA A 107 -45.96 -38.40 10.16
C ALA A 107 -44.70 -39.00 9.48
N THR A 108 -44.83 -39.55 8.27
CA THR A 108 -43.68 -39.98 7.45
C THR A 108 -43.29 -38.86 6.50
N LEU A 109 -42.11 -38.27 6.71
CA LEU A 109 -41.53 -37.28 5.82
C LEU A 109 -40.71 -37.97 4.73
N THR A 110 -41.03 -37.73 3.47
CA THR A 110 -40.13 -37.99 2.34
C THR A 110 -39.25 -36.76 2.15
N TYR A 111 -38.00 -36.87 2.56
CA TYR A 111 -36.98 -35.84 2.38
C TYR A 111 -36.14 -36.15 1.13
N ASN A 112 -35.98 -35.15 0.26
CA ASN A 112 -35.14 -35.24 -0.94
C ASN A 112 -33.80 -34.52 -0.69
N PHE A 113 -32.70 -35.23 -0.86
CA PHE A 113 -31.35 -34.63 -0.93
C PHE A 113 -31.01 -34.31 -2.40
N PRO A 114 -30.68 -33.05 -2.74
CA PRO A 114 -30.30 -32.66 -4.09
C PRO A 114 -29.11 -33.45 -4.65
N THR A 115 -29.11 -33.69 -5.97
CA THR A 115 -27.96 -34.23 -6.71
C THR A 115 -26.90 -33.16 -7.01
N SER A 116 -27.26 -31.88 -6.93
CA SER A 116 -26.34 -30.78 -7.16
C SER A 116 -26.69 -29.51 -6.38
N TYR A 117 -25.66 -28.67 -6.21
CA TYR A 117 -25.75 -27.31 -5.65
C TYR A 117 -25.03 -26.30 -6.55
N THR A 118 -25.50 -25.06 -6.58
CA THR A 118 -24.84 -23.95 -7.30
C THR A 118 -24.45 -22.87 -6.30
N TYR A 119 -23.20 -22.43 -6.35
CA TYR A 119 -22.62 -21.40 -5.50
C TYR A 119 -22.15 -20.23 -6.38
N ASN A 120 -22.48 -18.99 -6.00
CA ASN A 120 -22.02 -17.77 -6.69
C ASN A 120 -21.06 -16.92 -5.81
N LYS A 121 -20.82 -17.39 -4.58
CA LYS A 121 -19.84 -16.89 -3.61
C LYS A 121 -19.37 -18.10 -2.80
N VAL A 122 -18.15 -18.09 -2.30
CA VAL A 122 -17.63 -19.10 -1.35
C VAL A 122 -17.08 -18.41 -0.11
N ASP A 123 -17.09 -19.12 1.00
CA ASP A 123 -16.45 -18.66 2.23
C ASP A 123 -14.95 -18.98 2.14
N ALA A 124 -14.08 -18.00 2.45
CA ALA A 124 -12.63 -18.14 2.28
C ALA A 124 -11.97 -19.11 3.28
N ASP A 125 -12.66 -19.40 4.39
CA ASP A 125 -12.30 -20.42 5.37
C ASP A 125 -13.59 -20.95 6.02
N TYR A 126 -13.49 -21.97 6.87
CA TYR A 126 -14.64 -22.62 7.53
C TYR A 126 -15.52 -21.68 8.38
N PHE A 127 -15.06 -20.45 8.64
CA PHE A 127 -15.66 -19.50 9.54
C PHE A 127 -15.65 -18.10 8.94
N THR A 128 -16.82 -17.47 8.82
CA THR A 128 -16.95 -16.06 8.44
C THR A 128 -16.81 -15.14 9.65
N THR A 129 -16.32 -13.92 9.44
CA THR A 129 -16.26 -12.88 10.49
C THR A 129 -17.63 -12.25 10.80
N VAL A 130 -18.61 -12.41 9.90
CA VAL A 130 -19.99 -11.93 10.05
C VAL A 130 -20.96 -13.10 9.91
N GLN A 131 -21.92 -13.24 10.83
CA GLN A 131 -22.89 -14.34 10.79
C GLN A 131 -23.97 -14.11 9.73
N GLY A 132 -24.34 -15.17 8.99
CA GLY A 132 -25.46 -15.15 8.05
C GLY A 132 -25.21 -14.53 6.68
N GLU A 133 -23.98 -14.06 6.41
CA GLU A 133 -23.54 -13.50 5.11
C GLU A 133 -22.74 -14.49 4.22
N GLY A 134 -22.57 -15.73 4.69
CA GLY A 134 -21.98 -16.85 3.93
C GLY A 134 -23.04 -17.74 3.28
N ASN A 135 -22.63 -18.88 2.74
CA ASN A 135 -23.55 -19.81 2.06
C ASN A 135 -24.40 -20.64 3.03
N SER A 136 -25.56 -21.13 2.60
CA SER A 136 -26.51 -21.84 3.47
C SER A 136 -25.87 -23.06 4.18
N PHE A 137 -25.97 -23.11 5.51
CA PHE A 137 -25.06 -23.89 6.37
C PHE A 137 -25.69 -25.09 7.11
N ASN A 138 -27.02 -25.20 7.20
CA ASN A 138 -27.64 -26.10 8.17
C ASN A 138 -27.97 -27.49 7.58
N PRO A 139 -27.93 -28.58 8.38
CA PRO A 139 -28.32 -29.91 7.93
C PRO A 139 -29.80 -29.97 7.51
N ALA A 140 -30.20 -31.10 6.92
CA ALA A 140 -31.62 -31.46 6.81
C ALA A 140 -32.31 -31.32 8.17
N MET A 141 -33.42 -30.60 8.24
CA MET A 141 -34.22 -30.36 9.46
C MET A 141 -35.72 -30.48 9.18
N TRP A 142 -36.49 -30.77 10.24
CA TRP A 142 -37.96 -30.66 10.25
C TRP A 142 -38.45 -30.02 11.55
N GLY A 143 -39.72 -29.63 11.60
CA GLY A 143 -40.37 -29.33 12.88
C GLY A 143 -41.87 -29.34 12.79
N LYS A 144 -42.54 -29.58 13.92
CA LYS A 144 -43.99 -29.43 14.06
C LYS A 144 -44.33 -27.98 14.41
N ILE A 145 -45.22 -27.38 13.64
CA ILE A 145 -45.68 -26.00 13.81
C ILE A 145 -46.71 -25.96 14.94
N VAL A 146 -46.53 -25.04 15.89
CA VAL A 146 -47.45 -24.82 17.01
C VAL A 146 -47.58 -23.30 17.23
N ASN A 147 -48.81 -22.79 17.23
CA ASN A 147 -49.12 -21.37 17.49
C ASN A 147 -48.31 -20.36 16.63
N GLY A 148 -48.07 -20.68 15.35
CA GLY A 148 -47.32 -19.79 14.43
C GLY A 148 -45.79 -19.78 14.63
N ALA A 149 -45.27 -20.74 15.39
CA ALA A 149 -43.83 -20.95 15.54
C ALA A 149 -43.45 -22.43 15.34
N VAL A 150 -42.17 -22.68 15.05
CA VAL A 150 -41.60 -24.02 14.92
C VAL A 150 -40.23 -24.11 15.57
N GLN A 151 -39.96 -25.24 16.22
CA GLN A 151 -38.61 -25.63 16.61
C GLN A 151 -38.11 -26.66 15.58
N MET A 152 -37.05 -26.31 14.86
CA MET A 152 -36.45 -27.14 13.83
C MET A 152 -35.44 -28.10 14.45
N LYS A 153 -35.67 -29.40 14.26
CA LYS A 153 -34.81 -30.50 14.67
C LYS A 153 -34.04 -31.05 13.48
N HIS A 154 -32.74 -31.25 13.63
CA HIS A 154 -31.86 -31.87 12.64
C HIS A 154 -32.20 -33.34 12.41
N LEU A 155 -32.11 -33.77 11.17
CA LEU A 155 -32.29 -35.13 10.69
C LEU A 155 -30.98 -35.74 10.19
N GLY A 156 -30.04 -34.91 9.69
CA GLY A 156 -28.75 -35.32 9.15
C GLY A 156 -27.58 -34.50 9.71
N GLY A 157 -26.48 -34.47 8.94
CA GLY A 157 -25.30 -33.64 9.19
C GLY A 157 -24.78 -32.99 7.90
N VAL A 158 -23.58 -32.40 7.95
CA VAL A 158 -22.98 -31.65 6.83
C VAL A 158 -21.50 -32.00 6.65
N PHE A 159 -21.07 -32.23 5.41
CA PHE A 159 -19.66 -32.15 5.01
C PHE A 159 -19.30 -30.71 4.65
N CYS A 160 -18.19 -30.21 5.19
CA CYS A 160 -17.58 -28.93 4.85
C CYS A 160 -16.27 -29.20 4.11
N ILE A 161 -16.24 -28.96 2.81
CA ILE A 161 -15.12 -29.30 1.94
C ILE A 161 -14.40 -28.00 1.58
N LYS A 162 -13.19 -27.81 2.10
CA LYS A 162 -12.34 -26.67 1.80
C LYS A 162 -11.38 -27.00 0.66
N VAL A 163 -11.34 -26.12 -0.32
CA VAL A 163 -10.45 -26.19 -1.48
C VAL A 163 -9.54 -24.95 -1.45
N PRO A 164 -8.21 -25.09 -1.35
CA PRO A 164 -7.31 -23.94 -1.18
C PRO A 164 -7.27 -22.96 -2.36
N LYS A 165 -7.54 -23.43 -3.59
CA LYS A 165 -7.42 -22.65 -4.82
C LYS A 165 -8.37 -23.18 -5.91
N MET A 166 -9.64 -22.77 -5.89
CA MET A 166 -10.61 -23.15 -6.95
C MET A 166 -10.28 -22.46 -8.28
N PRO A 167 -10.38 -23.15 -9.43
CA PRO A 167 -9.97 -22.61 -10.73
C PRO A 167 -11.03 -21.67 -11.32
N ILE A 168 -10.56 -20.61 -11.99
CA ILE A 168 -11.36 -19.52 -12.59
C ILE A 168 -12.51 -20.01 -13.51
N LYS A 169 -12.35 -21.15 -14.20
CA LYS A 169 -13.38 -21.71 -15.08
C LYS A 169 -14.29 -22.68 -14.34
N ALA A 170 -15.48 -22.20 -13.95
CA ALA A 170 -16.68 -22.97 -13.63
C ALA A 170 -16.44 -24.35 -13.00
N GLY A 171 -15.62 -24.40 -11.95
CA GLY A 171 -15.18 -25.64 -11.33
C GLY A 171 -16.36 -26.46 -10.82
N ILE A 172 -16.39 -27.76 -11.19
CA ILE A 172 -17.32 -28.73 -10.63
C ILE A 172 -16.56 -29.53 -9.58
N LEU A 173 -17.00 -29.42 -8.33
CA LEU A 173 -16.57 -30.31 -7.25
C LEU A 173 -17.58 -31.46 -7.11
N SER A 174 -17.09 -32.69 -7.02
CA SER A 174 -17.91 -33.87 -6.78
C SER A 174 -17.54 -34.51 -5.45
N LEU A 175 -18.49 -34.56 -4.51
CA LEU A 175 -18.44 -35.45 -3.35
C LEU A 175 -19.00 -36.81 -3.78
N ILE A 176 -18.17 -37.84 -3.79
CA ILE A 176 -18.53 -39.21 -4.15
C ILE A 176 -18.35 -40.09 -2.91
N VAL A 177 -19.32 -40.98 -2.63
CA VAL A 177 -19.25 -41.91 -1.50
C VAL A 177 -19.68 -43.34 -1.87
N ASP A 178 -19.54 -44.28 -0.92
CA ASP A 178 -19.94 -45.69 -1.04
C ASP A 178 -21.47 -45.93 -0.88
N LYS A 179 -22.18 -45.02 -0.22
CA LYS A 179 -23.62 -45.14 0.13
C LYS A 179 -24.50 -44.10 -0.55
N LYS A 180 -25.80 -44.38 -0.60
CA LYS A 180 -26.77 -43.43 -1.15
C LYS A 180 -26.75 -42.14 -0.33
N ILE A 181 -26.57 -40.98 -0.97
CA ILE A 181 -26.63 -39.67 -0.30
C ILE A 181 -27.55 -38.66 -0.98
N THR A 182 -28.05 -38.97 -2.19
CA THR A 182 -28.99 -38.10 -2.93
C THR A 182 -30.30 -38.81 -3.26
N GLY A 183 -31.30 -38.04 -3.68
CA GLY A 183 -32.65 -38.53 -3.96
C GLY A 183 -33.53 -38.63 -2.70
N ASN A 184 -34.58 -39.45 -2.78
CA ASN A 184 -35.59 -39.56 -1.72
C ASN A 184 -35.17 -40.53 -0.60
N PHE A 185 -35.39 -40.08 0.63
CA PHE A 185 -35.31 -40.85 1.87
C PHE A 185 -36.61 -40.64 2.66
N THR A 186 -37.08 -41.68 3.36
CA THR A 186 -38.27 -41.59 4.22
C THR A 186 -37.89 -41.70 5.69
N VAL A 187 -38.42 -40.82 6.52
CA VAL A 187 -38.21 -40.82 7.98
C VAL A 187 -39.55 -40.73 8.71
N ASP A 188 -39.73 -41.57 9.73
CA ASP A 188 -40.86 -41.49 10.67
C ASP A 188 -40.55 -40.43 11.74
N LEU A 189 -41.42 -39.41 11.81
CA LEU A 189 -41.28 -38.28 12.72
C LEU A 189 -41.88 -38.54 14.12
N ASN A 190 -42.49 -39.71 14.36
CA ASN A 190 -43.04 -40.08 15.67
C ASN A 190 -41.98 -40.47 16.71
N GLY A 191 -40.74 -40.73 16.30
CA GLY A 191 -39.63 -40.99 17.22
C GLY A 191 -39.26 -39.75 18.04
N GLU A 192 -38.72 -39.94 19.25
CA GLU A 192 -38.29 -38.82 20.11
C GLU A 192 -37.19 -37.96 19.44
N ILE A 193 -36.30 -38.62 18.70
CA ILE A 193 -35.17 -38.04 17.96
C ILE A 193 -35.10 -38.71 16.56
N PRO A 194 -35.90 -38.25 15.57
CA PRO A 194 -35.85 -38.80 14.23
C PRO A 194 -34.55 -38.41 13.52
N VAL A 195 -34.06 -39.31 12.66
CA VAL A 195 -32.86 -39.13 11.82
C VAL A 195 -33.14 -39.69 10.43
N ILE A 196 -32.53 -39.09 9.41
CA ILE A 196 -32.44 -39.70 8.08
C ILE A 196 -31.10 -40.41 8.02
N GLU A 197 -31.12 -41.75 8.07
CA GLU A 197 -29.92 -42.58 8.01
C GLU A 197 -29.72 -43.15 6.59
N SER A 198 -28.46 -43.18 6.12
CA SER A 198 -28.11 -43.90 4.91
C SER A 198 -27.58 -45.31 5.23
N THR A 199 -28.44 -46.30 5.00
CA THR A 199 -28.12 -47.73 5.09
C THR A 199 -28.11 -48.43 3.72
N GLU A 200 -28.54 -47.74 2.65
CA GLU A 200 -28.62 -48.27 1.30
C GLU A 200 -27.23 -48.24 0.60
N THR A 201 -26.84 -49.38 0.04
CA THR A 201 -25.71 -49.45 -0.92
C THR A 201 -25.99 -48.55 -2.11
N SER A 202 -24.98 -47.82 -2.56
CA SER A 202 -25.16 -46.80 -3.58
C SER A 202 -25.26 -47.34 -5.01
N THR A 203 -25.71 -46.46 -5.91
CA THR A 203 -25.56 -46.57 -7.36
C THR A 203 -24.89 -45.29 -7.89
N ASN A 204 -24.32 -45.34 -9.10
CA ASN A 204 -23.69 -44.18 -9.75
C ASN A 204 -24.63 -42.96 -9.91
N GLU A 205 -25.95 -43.14 -9.75
CA GLU A 205 -26.96 -42.09 -9.83
C GLU A 205 -27.26 -41.41 -8.49
N ASN A 206 -26.90 -42.05 -7.36
CA ASN A 206 -27.30 -41.61 -6.01
C ASN A 206 -26.15 -41.45 -4.99
N ASN A 207 -24.92 -41.76 -5.41
CA ASN A 207 -23.71 -41.74 -4.58
C ASN A 207 -22.90 -40.43 -4.66
N THR A 208 -23.31 -39.51 -5.53
CA THR A 208 -22.54 -38.32 -5.90
C THR A 208 -23.38 -37.06 -5.72
N VAL A 209 -22.80 -36.05 -5.06
CA VAL A 209 -23.27 -34.66 -5.08
C VAL A 209 -22.28 -33.83 -5.89
N THR A 210 -22.79 -33.03 -6.83
CA THR A 210 -21.98 -32.08 -7.62
C THR A 210 -22.21 -30.64 -7.15
N ILE A 211 -21.15 -29.83 -7.16
CA ILE A 211 -21.21 -28.42 -6.77
C ILE A 211 -20.58 -27.60 -7.88
N THR A 212 -21.36 -26.69 -8.46
CA THR A 212 -20.89 -25.79 -9.53
C THR A 212 -20.66 -24.40 -8.97
N PHE A 213 -19.49 -23.81 -9.24
CA PHE A 213 -19.17 -22.44 -8.86
C PHE A 213 -19.28 -21.48 -10.06
N SER A 214 -20.16 -20.48 -9.95
CA SER A 214 -20.32 -19.40 -10.94
C SER A 214 -19.65 -18.11 -10.46
N ASP A 215 -19.24 -17.24 -11.40
CA ASP A 215 -18.86 -15.84 -11.18
C ASP A 215 -17.50 -15.53 -10.50
N ALA A 216 -16.54 -16.46 -10.53
CA ALA A 216 -15.16 -16.21 -10.07
C ALA A 216 -14.38 -15.24 -10.98
N THR A 217 -13.78 -14.19 -10.41
CA THR A 217 -12.91 -13.23 -11.14
C THR A 217 -11.40 -13.48 -11.01
N GLN A 218 -11.01 -14.31 -10.04
CA GLN A 218 -9.63 -14.72 -9.74
C GLN A 218 -9.67 -16.06 -8.98
N ASP A 219 -8.55 -16.77 -8.87
CA ASP A 219 -8.44 -17.96 -8.02
C ASP A 219 -8.62 -17.59 -6.54
N GLN A 220 -9.46 -18.32 -5.80
CA GLN A 220 -9.74 -18.06 -4.37
C GLN A 220 -9.86 -19.39 -3.60
N PRO A 221 -9.52 -19.41 -2.29
CA PRO A 221 -9.93 -20.49 -1.42
C PRO A 221 -11.47 -20.49 -1.26
N GLY A 222 -12.06 -21.67 -1.17
CA GLY A 222 -13.50 -21.81 -1.02
C GLY A 222 -13.89 -22.99 -0.15
N VAL A 223 -14.84 -22.77 0.76
CA VAL A 223 -15.51 -23.83 1.52
C VAL A 223 -16.89 -24.09 0.94
N PHE A 224 -17.19 -25.36 0.72
CA PHE A 224 -18.45 -25.87 0.19
C PHE A 224 -19.15 -26.75 1.22
N TYR A 225 -20.48 -26.65 1.29
CA TYR A 225 -21.29 -27.33 2.29
C TYR A 225 -22.23 -28.33 1.61
N VAL A 226 -22.18 -29.59 2.05
CA VAL A 226 -23.00 -30.68 1.53
C VAL A 226 -23.77 -31.33 2.67
N PRO A 227 -25.06 -30.99 2.86
CA PRO A 227 -25.96 -31.73 3.73
C PRO A 227 -26.09 -33.19 3.28
N VAL A 228 -25.98 -34.12 4.23
CA VAL A 228 -26.08 -35.57 3.98
C VAL A 228 -26.87 -36.28 5.08
N PRO A 229 -27.43 -37.48 4.81
CA PRO A 229 -27.95 -38.38 5.85
C PRO A 229 -26.90 -38.69 6.93
N THR A 230 -27.33 -39.13 8.11
CA THR A 230 -26.43 -39.74 9.08
C THR A 230 -25.91 -41.08 8.55
N GLY A 231 -24.65 -41.40 8.81
CA GLY A 231 -24.03 -42.61 8.28
C GLY A 231 -22.53 -42.66 8.49
N THR A 232 -21.87 -43.62 7.84
CA THR A 232 -20.41 -43.67 7.72
C THR A 232 -20.08 -43.88 6.26
N TYR A 233 -19.22 -43.03 5.70
CA TYR A 233 -19.02 -42.88 4.27
C TYR A 233 -17.54 -42.95 3.91
N ASP A 234 -17.18 -43.75 2.90
CA ASP A 234 -15.87 -43.67 2.26
C ASP A 234 -15.89 -42.55 1.22
N VAL A 235 -15.27 -41.41 1.54
CA VAL A 235 -15.35 -40.19 0.74
C VAL A 235 -14.23 -40.10 -0.29
N ARG A 236 -14.59 -39.82 -1.55
CA ARG A 236 -13.68 -39.41 -2.61
C ARG A 236 -14.12 -38.05 -3.14
N ILE A 237 -13.18 -37.11 -3.25
CA ILE A 237 -13.41 -35.78 -3.82
C ILE A 237 -12.81 -35.72 -5.21
N LYS A 238 -13.58 -35.21 -6.17
CA LYS A 238 -13.09 -34.87 -7.51
C LYS A 238 -13.32 -33.41 -7.85
N VAL A 239 -12.46 -32.84 -8.70
CA VAL A 239 -12.63 -31.48 -9.25
C VAL A 239 -12.36 -31.50 -10.75
N THR A 240 -13.24 -30.90 -11.55
CA THR A 240 -13.04 -30.69 -13.01
C THR A 240 -13.33 -29.22 -13.38
N GLU A 241 -12.81 -28.74 -14.52
CA GLU A 241 -13.13 -27.39 -15.06
C GLU A 241 -14.56 -27.29 -15.67
N ASN A 242 -15.21 -28.44 -15.93
CA ASN A 242 -16.59 -28.61 -16.38
C ASN A 242 -16.90 -30.12 -16.50
N GLN A 243 -18.14 -30.49 -16.85
CA GLN A 243 -18.58 -31.90 -16.92
C GLN A 243 -17.82 -32.77 -17.94
N SER A 244 -17.10 -32.17 -18.90
CA SER A 244 -16.39 -32.86 -19.98
C SER A 244 -14.85 -32.74 -19.87
N SER A 245 -14.34 -32.01 -18.88
CA SER A 245 -12.90 -31.84 -18.68
C SER A 245 -12.29 -32.99 -17.88
N PRO A 246 -10.99 -33.30 -18.08
CA PRO A 246 -10.24 -34.23 -17.23
C PRO A 246 -10.27 -33.83 -15.74
N GLU A 247 -10.14 -34.83 -14.86
CA GLU A 247 -10.17 -34.69 -13.41
C GLU A 247 -8.90 -34.01 -12.87
N LYS A 248 -8.98 -32.70 -12.57
CA LYS A 248 -7.88 -31.94 -11.96
C LYS A 248 -7.53 -32.39 -10.55
N VAL A 249 -8.50 -32.96 -9.85
CA VAL A 249 -8.33 -33.61 -8.56
C VAL A 249 -9.13 -34.91 -8.58
N ASN A 250 -8.54 -36.00 -8.10
CA ASN A 250 -9.20 -37.28 -7.80
C ASN A 250 -8.53 -37.85 -6.55
N VAL A 251 -9.17 -37.69 -5.40
CA VAL A 251 -8.57 -37.90 -4.08
C VAL A 251 -9.50 -38.73 -3.19
N ALA A 252 -9.03 -39.89 -2.73
CA ALA A 252 -9.64 -40.58 -1.60
C ALA A 252 -9.40 -39.78 -0.31
N ALA A 253 -10.45 -39.13 0.20
CA ALA A 253 -10.41 -38.30 1.40
C ALA A 253 -10.54 -39.09 2.70
N GLY A 254 -10.97 -40.35 2.62
CA GLY A 254 -11.07 -41.29 3.73
C GLY A 254 -12.50 -41.55 4.22
N THR A 255 -12.62 -42.42 5.22
CA THR A 255 -13.87 -42.80 5.89
C THR A 255 -14.32 -41.78 6.95
N TYR A 256 -15.54 -41.25 6.85
CA TYR A 256 -16.10 -40.30 7.82
C TYR A 256 -17.47 -40.76 8.34
N THR A 257 -17.63 -40.78 9.66
CA THR A 257 -18.94 -40.95 10.30
C THR A 257 -19.60 -39.58 10.50
N ILE A 258 -20.80 -39.40 9.96
CA ILE A 258 -21.66 -38.21 10.15
C ILE A 258 -22.78 -38.57 11.12
N ALA A 259 -22.82 -37.91 12.28
CA ALA A 259 -23.94 -38.00 13.21
C ALA A 259 -25.04 -36.95 12.94
N ARG A 260 -26.14 -37.01 13.68
CA ARG A 260 -27.20 -35.97 13.66
C ARG A 260 -26.65 -34.67 14.23
N CYS A 261 -26.90 -33.54 13.58
CA CYS A 261 -26.37 -32.22 13.98
C CYS A 261 -24.82 -32.18 13.97
N ASP A 262 -24.19 -33.00 13.13
CA ASP A 262 -22.73 -33.10 13.01
C ASP A 262 -22.21 -32.33 11.79
N LEU A 263 -20.95 -31.89 11.90
CA LEU A 263 -20.22 -31.17 10.86
C LEU A 263 -18.83 -31.79 10.73
N LYS A 264 -18.51 -32.33 9.55
CA LYS A 264 -17.19 -32.90 9.25
C LYS A 264 -16.44 -32.06 8.23
N LYS A 265 -15.24 -31.64 8.61
CA LYS A 265 -14.34 -30.84 7.78
C LYS A 265 -13.43 -31.76 6.96
N ILE A 266 -13.29 -31.45 5.68
CA ILE A 266 -12.37 -32.09 4.75
C ILE A 266 -11.61 -30.94 4.07
N GLU A 267 -10.28 -30.90 4.18
CA GLU A 267 -9.46 -29.87 3.54
C GLU A 267 -8.57 -30.53 2.49
N LEU A 268 -8.73 -30.17 1.22
CA LEU A 268 -7.85 -30.67 0.17
C LEU A 268 -6.47 -30.04 0.34
N THR A 269 -5.43 -30.88 0.34
CA THR A 269 -4.03 -30.50 0.51
C THR A 269 -3.35 -30.11 -0.80
N ASN A 270 -3.93 -30.51 -1.95
CA ASN A 270 -3.44 -30.14 -3.28
C ASN A 270 -3.61 -28.62 -3.51
N GLY A 271 -2.56 -27.86 -3.19
CA GLY A 271 -2.52 -26.40 -3.33
C GLY A 271 -2.59 -25.88 -4.78
N ASN A 272 -2.57 -26.76 -5.78
CA ASN A 272 -2.70 -26.38 -7.19
C ASN A 272 -3.66 -27.31 -7.95
N ILE A 273 -4.73 -26.74 -8.51
CA ILE A 273 -5.73 -27.44 -9.35
C ILE A 273 -5.31 -27.45 -10.84
N ASP A 274 -4.15 -26.86 -11.16
CA ASP A 274 -3.50 -27.02 -12.46
C ASP A 274 -2.69 -28.33 -12.58
N ALA A 275 -2.69 -29.18 -11.54
CA ALA A 275 -2.07 -30.49 -11.58
C ALA A 275 -2.66 -31.40 -12.67
N THR A 276 -1.83 -32.29 -13.22
CA THR A 276 -2.27 -33.37 -14.11
C THR A 276 -3.14 -34.36 -13.34
N VAL A 277 -4.10 -34.98 -14.04
CA VAL A 277 -4.92 -36.06 -13.48
C VAL A 277 -3.99 -37.14 -12.93
N PRO A 278 -4.09 -37.55 -11.66
CA PRO A 278 -3.28 -38.66 -11.16
C PRO A 278 -3.63 -39.95 -11.93
N THR A 279 -2.64 -40.58 -12.56
CA THR A 279 -2.81 -41.89 -13.17
C THR A 279 -3.01 -42.93 -12.06
N GLU A 280 -4.13 -43.65 -12.06
CA GLU A 280 -4.35 -44.73 -11.08
C GLU A 280 -3.42 -45.92 -11.37
N SER A 281 -2.84 -46.49 -10.31
CA SER A 281 -1.92 -47.65 -10.36
C SER A 281 -2.24 -48.63 -9.23
N ASN A 282 -2.16 -49.93 -9.50
CA ASN A 282 -2.56 -50.96 -8.52
C ASN A 282 -1.42 -51.36 -7.56
N SER A 283 -0.18 -50.97 -7.86
CA SER A 283 1.01 -51.27 -7.08
C SER A 283 2.06 -50.14 -7.20
N LEU A 284 3.13 -50.21 -6.39
CA LEU A 284 4.26 -49.28 -6.48
C LEU A 284 5.12 -49.50 -7.73
N ASP A 285 5.18 -50.72 -8.26
CA ASP A 285 5.90 -51.04 -9.50
C ASP A 285 5.16 -50.49 -10.74
N ASP A 286 3.83 -50.64 -10.76
CA ASP A 286 2.97 -49.98 -11.75
C ASP A 286 3.13 -48.46 -11.67
N ALA A 287 3.21 -47.92 -10.45
CA ALA A 287 3.33 -46.48 -10.22
C ALA A 287 4.68 -45.90 -10.66
N ALA A 288 5.78 -46.61 -10.44
CA ALA A 288 7.10 -46.23 -10.97
C ALA A 288 7.06 -46.12 -12.51
N THR A 289 6.43 -47.10 -13.16
CA THR A 289 6.25 -47.13 -14.62
C THR A 289 5.33 -46.01 -15.10
N ALA A 290 4.25 -45.70 -14.37
CA ALA A 290 3.32 -44.63 -14.70
C ALA A 290 3.98 -43.24 -14.58
N LEU A 291 4.85 -43.02 -13.58
CA LEU A 291 5.57 -41.76 -13.37
C LEU A 291 6.51 -41.39 -14.54
N GLU A 292 6.94 -42.36 -15.37
CA GLU A 292 7.73 -42.08 -16.58
C GLU A 292 6.93 -41.24 -17.60
N ASN A 293 5.59 -41.37 -17.60
CA ASN A 293 4.69 -40.78 -18.58
C ASN A 293 3.61 -39.86 -17.96
N SER A 294 3.63 -39.67 -16.64
CA SER A 294 2.65 -38.88 -15.89
C SER A 294 3.33 -38.13 -14.73
N ASP A 295 2.81 -36.97 -14.36
CA ASP A 295 3.39 -36.15 -13.29
C ASP A 295 2.74 -36.40 -11.92
N ALA A 296 1.58 -37.04 -11.91
CA ALA A 296 0.88 -37.48 -10.71
C ALA A 296 0.43 -38.94 -10.87
N VAL A 297 0.60 -39.72 -9.80
CA VAL A 297 0.17 -41.13 -9.74
C VAL A 297 -0.47 -41.43 -8.39
N THR A 298 -1.58 -42.17 -8.42
CA THR A 298 -2.31 -42.63 -7.22
C THR A 298 -2.24 -44.15 -7.12
N VAL A 299 -1.71 -44.66 -6.01
CA VAL A 299 -1.64 -46.09 -5.70
C VAL A 299 -2.92 -46.52 -4.96
N THR A 300 -3.79 -47.25 -5.64
CA THR A 300 -5.09 -47.73 -5.13
C THR A 300 -4.99 -49.04 -4.34
N GLY A 301 -3.90 -49.77 -4.58
CA GLY A 301 -3.50 -50.96 -3.83
C GLY A 301 -2.93 -50.63 -2.44
N GLU A 302 -2.93 -51.61 -1.54
CA GLU A 302 -2.40 -51.45 -0.19
C GLU A 302 -0.87 -51.57 -0.16
N VAL A 303 -0.20 -50.51 0.28
CA VAL A 303 1.24 -50.56 0.56
C VAL A 303 1.46 -51.31 1.88
N SER A 304 2.20 -52.42 1.81
CA SER A 304 2.43 -53.33 2.94
C SER A 304 3.89 -53.71 3.08
N SER A 305 4.31 -54.06 4.30
CA SER A 305 5.69 -54.44 4.66
C SER A 305 6.75 -53.39 4.28
N ASN A 306 8.01 -53.79 4.07
CA ASN A 306 9.07 -52.92 3.57
C ASN A 306 8.96 -52.81 2.05
N SER A 307 8.38 -51.70 1.58
CA SER A 307 8.18 -51.39 0.16
C SER A 307 9.19 -50.34 -0.33
N SER A 308 9.42 -50.28 -1.64
CA SER A 308 10.24 -49.25 -2.28
C SER A 308 9.67 -48.80 -3.61
N ILE A 309 9.92 -47.54 -3.99
CA ILE A 309 9.63 -46.99 -5.32
C ILE A 309 10.83 -46.17 -5.81
N SER A 310 11.15 -46.27 -7.10
CA SER A 310 12.12 -45.41 -7.76
C SER A 310 11.38 -44.35 -8.56
N ILE A 311 11.65 -43.08 -8.28
CA ILE A 311 11.13 -41.95 -9.03
C ILE A 311 12.00 -41.78 -10.29
N PRO A 312 11.40 -41.68 -11.49
CA PRO A 312 12.15 -41.53 -12.72
C PRO A 312 12.82 -40.15 -12.83
N ALA A 313 13.79 -40.06 -13.73
CA ALA A 313 14.47 -38.83 -14.08
C ALA A 313 13.50 -37.77 -14.64
N ALA A 314 13.89 -36.50 -14.55
CA ALA A 314 13.18 -35.43 -15.25
C ALA A 314 13.18 -35.68 -16.76
N SER A 315 12.02 -35.47 -17.38
CA SER A 315 11.84 -35.53 -18.83
C SER A 315 12.78 -34.53 -19.51
N ASP A 316 13.32 -34.89 -20.68
CA ASP A 316 14.20 -34.07 -21.55
C ASP A 316 15.50 -33.45 -20.96
N GLY A 317 15.72 -33.54 -19.64
CA GLY A 317 16.87 -32.94 -18.96
C GLY A 317 16.64 -31.51 -18.45
N THR A 318 15.40 -31.01 -18.49
CA THR A 318 15.00 -29.81 -17.75
C THR A 318 14.59 -30.17 -16.31
N ALA A 319 15.28 -29.57 -15.32
CA ALA A 319 15.12 -29.94 -13.92
C ALA A 319 13.71 -29.64 -13.35
N GLU A 320 13.00 -28.67 -13.93
CA GLU A 320 11.71 -28.13 -13.44
C GLU A 320 10.52 -29.12 -13.44
N THR A 321 10.72 -30.38 -13.82
CA THR A 321 9.66 -31.40 -13.79
C THR A 321 9.27 -31.75 -12.35
N ALA A 322 8.05 -31.39 -11.92
CA ALA A 322 7.51 -31.80 -10.62
C ALA A 322 6.77 -33.13 -10.72
N LYS A 323 6.99 -34.05 -9.76
CA LYS A 323 6.31 -35.37 -9.69
C LYS A 323 5.55 -35.54 -8.37
N SER A 324 4.52 -36.40 -8.35
CA SER A 324 3.76 -36.71 -7.14
C SER A 324 3.24 -38.15 -7.07
N LEU A 325 3.25 -38.71 -5.85
CA LEU A 325 2.75 -40.04 -5.53
C LEU A 325 1.76 -39.94 -4.37
N SER A 326 0.52 -40.39 -4.58
CA SER A 326 -0.49 -40.47 -3.51
C SER A 326 -0.80 -41.93 -3.20
N LEU A 327 -0.81 -42.31 -1.91
CA LEU A 327 -1.17 -43.65 -1.47
C LEU A 327 -2.61 -43.64 -0.94
N GLU A 328 -3.51 -44.49 -1.46
CA GLU A 328 -4.86 -44.60 -0.91
C GLU A 328 -4.94 -45.49 0.34
N LYS A 329 -4.07 -46.51 0.44
CA LYS A 329 -4.11 -47.54 1.49
C LYS A 329 -2.70 -47.89 1.95
N VAL A 330 -2.52 -47.92 3.28
CA VAL A 330 -1.26 -48.24 3.93
C VAL A 330 -1.55 -49.22 5.07
N ALA A 331 -0.89 -50.37 5.06
CA ALA A 331 -1.00 -51.35 6.12
C ALA A 331 -0.29 -50.84 7.40
N SER A 332 -0.85 -51.16 8.56
CA SER A 332 -0.26 -50.77 9.85
C SER A 332 1.14 -51.40 10.03
N GLY A 333 2.14 -50.56 10.30
CA GLY A 333 3.55 -50.98 10.41
C GLY A 333 4.27 -51.19 9.06
N ALA A 334 3.74 -50.67 7.95
CA ALA A 334 4.47 -50.59 6.69
C ALA A 334 5.62 -49.57 6.75
N CYS A 335 6.60 -49.73 5.86
CA CYS A 335 7.72 -48.81 5.66
C CYS A 335 7.90 -48.56 4.15
N LEU A 336 8.15 -47.32 3.73
CA LEU A 336 8.37 -46.97 2.32
C LEU A 336 9.77 -46.38 2.08
N THR A 337 10.49 -46.88 1.09
CA THR A 337 11.70 -46.25 0.57
C THR A 337 11.41 -45.55 -0.75
N VAL A 338 11.65 -44.24 -0.84
CA VAL A 338 11.58 -43.45 -2.07
C VAL A 338 12.99 -43.17 -2.55
N LEU A 339 13.31 -43.62 -3.75
CA LEU A 339 14.63 -43.52 -4.37
C LEU A 339 14.59 -42.60 -5.59
N ASP A 340 15.65 -41.85 -5.81
CA ASP A 340 15.96 -41.22 -7.09
C ASP A 340 16.72 -42.22 -7.98
N ALA A 341 16.16 -42.48 -9.17
CA ALA A 341 16.72 -43.41 -10.16
C ALA A 341 18.15 -43.06 -10.62
N ASN A 342 18.55 -41.78 -10.56
CA ASN A 342 19.83 -41.29 -11.10
C ASN A 342 20.81 -40.77 -10.04
N SER A 343 20.63 -41.16 -8.78
CA SER A 343 21.39 -40.76 -7.58
C SER A 343 22.94 -40.97 -7.60
N SER A 344 23.57 -41.36 -8.71
CA SER A 344 25.00 -41.68 -8.82
C SER A 344 25.74 -41.14 -10.07
N GLY A 345 25.11 -40.26 -10.86
CA GLY A 345 25.68 -39.71 -12.11
C GLY A 345 26.36 -38.35 -11.99
N SER A 346 27.24 -37.99 -12.95
CA SER A 346 27.84 -36.65 -13.06
C SER A 346 27.03 -35.66 -13.91
N THR A 347 25.85 -36.09 -14.37
CA THR A 347 24.84 -35.29 -15.08
C THR A 347 23.55 -35.49 -14.31
N ASP A 348 23.19 -34.47 -13.53
CA ASP A 348 22.12 -34.54 -12.56
C ASP A 348 20.77 -34.32 -13.27
N ASN A 349 20.01 -35.40 -13.43
CA ASN A 349 18.72 -35.41 -14.12
C ASN A 349 17.58 -35.75 -13.14
N SER A 350 17.76 -35.48 -11.85
CA SER A 350 16.70 -35.62 -10.84
C SER A 350 15.55 -34.65 -11.12
N VAL A 351 14.38 -34.95 -10.56
CA VAL A 351 13.24 -34.02 -10.55
C VAL A 351 13.47 -32.94 -9.50
N ASP A 352 13.21 -31.66 -9.80
CA ASP A 352 13.39 -30.57 -8.83
C ASP A 352 12.48 -30.74 -7.60
N ASN A 353 11.26 -31.24 -7.81
CA ASN A 353 10.22 -31.34 -6.80
C ASN A 353 9.50 -32.69 -6.84
N PHE A 354 9.38 -33.35 -5.69
CA PHE A 354 8.58 -34.56 -5.52
C PHE A 354 7.62 -34.43 -4.33
N THR A 355 6.34 -34.80 -4.49
CA THR A 355 5.35 -34.79 -3.41
C THR A 355 4.88 -36.20 -3.07
N LEU A 356 4.95 -36.59 -1.80
CA LEU A 356 4.43 -37.85 -1.28
C LEU A 356 3.20 -37.57 -0.41
N SER A 357 2.03 -38.06 -0.83
CA SER A 357 0.78 -38.00 -0.05
C SER A 357 0.38 -39.35 0.53
N ILE A 358 -0.10 -39.35 1.78
CA ILE A 358 -0.60 -40.55 2.49
C ILE A 358 -2.05 -40.36 2.98
N PRO A 359 -2.81 -41.44 3.24
CA PRO A 359 -4.18 -41.33 3.74
C PRO A 359 -4.20 -40.92 5.22
N ILE A 360 -5.30 -40.34 5.68
CA ILE A 360 -5.46 -39.84 7.06
C ILE A 360 -5.41 -41.00 8.05
N ASN A 361 -4.38 -41.05 8.91
CA ASN A 361 -4.14 -42.16 9.83
C ASN A 361 -5.28 -42.43 10.81
N GLU A 362 -5.87 -41.39 11.40
CA GLU A 362 -6.96 -41.52 12.38
C GLU A 362 -8.19 -42.20 11.76
N THR A 363 -8.48 -41.86 10.51
CA THR A 363 -9.61 -42.36 9.72
C THR A 363 -9.34 -43.77 9.18
N ALA A 364 -8.17 -43.99 8.58
CA ALA A 364 -7.79 -45.26 7.96
C ALA A 364 -7.28 -46.31 8.96
N LYS A 365 -7.02 -45.90 10.22
CA LYS A 365 -6.65 -46.76 11.37
C LYS A 365 -5.36 -47.57 11.18
N PHE A 366 -4.30 -46.90 10.76
CA PHE A 366 -2.95 -47.49 10.63
C PHE A 366 -1.91 -46.70 11.43
N GLU A 367 -0.89 -47.39 11.97
CA GLU A 367 0.26 -46.75 12.61
C GLU A 367 1.01 -45.83 11.63
N PRO A 368 1.60 -44.70 12.07
CA PRO A 368 2.31 -43.75 11.20
C PRO A 368 3.34 -44.40 10.27
N LEU A 369 3.32 -44.04 8.98
CA LEU A 369 4.22 -44.61 7.97
C LEU A 369 5.66 -44.13 8.20
N ASP A 370 6.59 -45.07 8.38
CA ASP A 370 8.03 -44.80 8.32
C ASP A 370 8.47 -44.65 6.85
N VAL A 371 9.25 -43.62 6.56
CA VAL A 371 9.70 -43.29 5.19
C VAL A 371 11.21 -43.09 5.13
N THR A 372 11.88 -43.69 4.15
CA THR A 372 13.28 -43.39 3.81
C THR A 372 13.32 -42.71 2.45
N ILE A 373 13.89 -41.52 2.38
CA ILE A 373 14.00 -40.69 1.17
C ILE A 373 15.48 -40.63 0.78
N THR A 374 15.80 -41.10 -0.42
CA THR A 374 17.14 -41.03 -1.02
C THR A 374 17.04 -40.32 -2.36
N MET A 375 16.86 -38.99 -2.31
CA MET A 375 16.68 -38.12 -3.47
C MET A 375 17.57 -36.87 -3.32
N PRO A 376 18.90 -37.03 -3.36
CA PRO A 376 19.86 -36.05 -2.86
C PRO A 376 19.86 -34.70 -3.59
N ASN A 377 19.17 -34.58 -4.72
CA ASN A 377 19.08 -33.36 -5.53
C ASN A 377 17.63 -32.86 -5.71
N THR A 378 16.64 -33.53 -5.08
CA THR A 378 15.21 -33.19 -5.16
C THR A 378 14.71 -32.52 -3.88
N THR A 379 13.84 -31.52 -4.02
CA THR A 379 12.98 -31.00 -2.94
C THR A 379 11.81 -31.96 -2.73
N VAL A 380 11.71 -32.61 -1.57
CA VAL A 380 10.61 -33.54 -1.28
C VAL A 380 9.59 -32.89 -0.34
N ALA A 381 8.30 -32.95 -0.68
CA ALA A 381 7.18 -32.52 0.15
C ALA A 381 6.40 -33.71 0.71
N LEU A 382 6.01 -33.64 1.99
CA LEU A 382 5.13 -34.58 2.66
C LEU A 382 3.76 -33.96 2.90
N THR A 383 2.69 -34.67 2.54
CA THR A 383 1.30 -34.18 2.55
C THR A 383 0.31 -35.26 2.96
N GLY A 384 -0.86 -34.88 3.48
CA GLY A 384 -2.02 -35.80 3.51
C GLY A 384 -2.70 -35.86 2.15
N ASN A 385 -3.54 -36.86 1.90
CA ASN A 385 -4.41 -36.90 0.72
C ASN A 385 -5.51 -35.81 0.79
N ALA A 386 -6.16 -35.62 1.95
CA ALA A 386 -7.26 -34.67 2.13
C ALA A 386 -7.38 -34.16 3.58
N GLY A 387 -6.27 -33.70 4.15
CA GLY A 387 -6.23 -33.09 5.47
C GLY A 387 -5.01 -33.52 6.25
N ALA A 388 -5.18 -33.68 7.57
CA ALA A 388 -4.08 -34.03 8.45
C ALA A 388 -3.55 -35.45 8.21
N ALA A 389 -2.22 -35.60 8.21
CA ALA A 389 -1.54 -36.88 8.05
C ALA A 389 -0.37 -37.01 9.02
N ILE A 390 -0.07 -38.23 9.43
CA ILE A 390 0.93 -38.54 10.45
C ILE A 390 1.96 -39.52 9.86
N TYR A 391 3.19 -39.02 9.69
CA TYR A 391 4.35 -39.83 9.33
C TYR A 391 5.09 -40.25 10.60
N GLY A 392 5.68 -41.44 10.58
CA GLY A 392 6.50 -41.97 11.66
C GLY A 392 7.89 -41.34 11.66
N THR A 393 8.89 -42.18 11.48
CA THR A 393 10.28 -41.82 11.26
C THR A 393 10.54 -41.57 9.78
N VAL A 394 10.90 -40.33 9.43
CA VAL A 394 11.32 -39.94 8.09
C VAL A 394 12.84 -39.82 8.06
N THR A 395 13.53 -40.78 7.45
CA THR A 395 14.97 -40.68 7.18
C THR A 395 15.16 -39.95 5.84
N SER A 396 15.83 -38.81 5.85
CA SER A 396 15.82 -37.87 4.73
C SER A 396 17.22 -37.57 4.19
N GLU A 397 17.41 -37.86 2.90
CA GLU A 397 18.53 -37.43 2.08
C GLU A 397 17.95 -36.69 0.87
N THR A 398 17.79 -35.38 0.99
CA THR A 398 17.19 -34.51 -0.04
C THR A 398 18.20 -33.54 -0.64
N ALA A 399 17.78 -32.73 -1.61
CA ALA A 399 18.47 -31.51 -2.00
C ALA A 399 18.93 -30.70 -0.77
N ASP A 400 19.96 -29.88 -0.95
CA ASP A 400 20.31 -28.84 0.03
C ASP A 400 19.07 -28.00 0.39
N ASN A 401 18.12 -27.87 -0.56
CA ASN A 401 16.79 -27.34 -0.31
C ASN A 401 15.73 -28.39 0.09
N THR A 402 15.82 -28.81 1.36
CA THR A 402 14.82 -28.31 2.34
C THR A 402 13.63 -29.21 2.78
N LEU A 403 13.50 -30.50 2.43
CA LEU A 403 12.39 -31.42 2.86
C LEU A 403 11.17 -30.74 3.53
N VAL A 404 10.11 -30.51 2.74
CA VAL A 404 8.95 -29.73 3.16
C VAL A 404 7.94 -30.60 3.90
N ILE A 405 7.67 -30.27 5.17
CA ILE A 405 6.55 -30.81 5.93
C ILE A 405 5.33 -29.90 5.67
N GLY A 406 4.36 -30.41 4.91
CA GLY A 406 3.18 -29.66 4.47
C GLY A 406 2.18 -29.32 5.58
N ASN A 407 1.30 -28.36 5.32
CA ASN A 407 0.24 -27.95 6.24
C ASN A 407 -0.62 -29.16 6.67
N GLY A 408 -0.93 -29.26 7.97
CA GLY A 408 -1.68 -30.36 8.57
C GLY A 408 -0.87 -31.64 8.80
N VAL A 409 0.39 -31.72 8.35
CA VAL A 409 1.21 -32.92 8.54
C VAL A 409 1.94 -32.89 9.88
N GLU A 410 1.80 -33.97 10.66
CA GLU A 410 2.65 -34.28 11.80
C GLU A 410 3.72 -35.31 11.39
N VAL A 411 4.99 -35.05 11.70
CA VAL A 411 6.09 -36.02 11.56
C VAL A 411 6.62 -36.36 12.95
N LYS A 412 6.53 -37.64 13.35
CA LYS A 412 6.97 -38.09 14.68
C LYS A 412 8.47 -37.93 14.88
N LYS A 413 9.28 -38.21 13.84
CA LYS A 413 10.73 -38.04 13.87
C LYS A 413 11.30 -37.79 12.48
N VAL A 414 12.21 -36.83 12.33
CA VAL A 414 13.05 -36.70 11.11
C VAL A 414 14.50 -37.06 11.42
N VAL A 415 15.14 -37.86 10.55
CA VAL A 415 16.55 -38.24 10.61
C VAL A 415 17.27 -37.67 9.39
N VAL A 416 17.99 -36.56 9.56
CA VAL A 416 18.57 -35.80 8.44
C VAL A 416 19.93 -36.36 8.03
N LYS A 417 20.01 -37.02 6.87
CA LYS A 417 21.25 -37.48 6.21
C LYS A 417 21.86 -36.43 5.28
N LYS A 418 21.03 -35.72 4.51
CA LYS A 418 21.42 -34.56 3.66
C LYS A 418 20.23 -33.61 3.55
N GLY A 419 20.53 -32.32 3.36
CA GLY A 419 19.53 -31.28 3.15
C GLY A 419 19.16 -30.51 4.42
N ASN A 420 18.31 -29.51 4.22
CA ASN A 420 17.66 -28.74 5.27
C ASN A 420 16.21 -29.23 5.49
N ILE A 421 15.45 -28.60 6.38
CA ILE A 421 14.03 -28.91 6.66
C ILE A 421 13.18 -27.64 6.57
N ARG A 422 11.98 -27.67 5.96
CA ARG A 422 10.96 -26.62 6.08
C ARG A 422 9.71 -27.17 6.72
N VAL A 423 9.20 -26.45 7.70
CA VAL A 423 7.98 -26.80 8.43
C VAL A 423 6.96 -25.71 8.16
N ASN A 424 5.97 -26.03 7.33
CA ASN A 424 4.99 -25.06 6.87
C ASN A 424 4.02 -24.67 7.98
N LYS A 425 3.30 -23.56 7.78
CA LYS A 425 2.20 -23.14 8.67
C LYS A 425 1.21 -24.29 8.88
N GLY A 426 0.88 -24.58 10.15
CA GLY A 426 -0.01 -25.68 10.52
C GLY A 426 0.60 -27.09 10.44
N ALA A 427 1.89 -27.22 10.09
CA ALA A 427 2.64 -28.46 10.17
C ALA A 427 3.30 -28.62 11.55
N LYS A 428 3.64 -29.87 11.90
CA LYS A 428 4.20 -30.21 13.22
C LYS A 428 5.34 -31.23 13.14
N LEU A 429 6.51 -30.84 13.62
CA LEU A 429 7.68 -31.70 13.76
C LEU A 429 7.89 -32.05 15.24
N VAL A 430 7.74 -33.32 15.60
CA VAL A 430 7.78 -33.76 17.01
C VAL A 430 9.22 -34.01 17.50
N ALA A 431 10.09 -34.57 16.65
CA ALA A 431 11.50 -34.79 16.95
C ALA A 431 12.35 -34.70 15.68
N ILE A 432 13.62 -34.30 15.83
CA ILE A 432 14.59 -34.25 14.74
C ILE A 432 15.97 -34.68 15.26
N GLU A 433 16.70 -35.46 14.46
CA GLU A 433 18.10 -35.81 14.71
C GLU A 433 18.94 -35.68 13.44
N LYS A 434 20.22 -35.34 13.59
CA LYS A 434 21.17 -35.32 12.48
C LYS A 434 21.83 -36.70 12.42
N SER A 435 21.79 -37.35 11.26
CA SER A 435 22.46 -38.64 11.08
C SER A 435 23.96 -38.52 11.33
N SER A 436 24.59 -39.60 11.82
CA SER A 436 26.05 -39.73 11.91
C SER A 436 26.75 -39.53 10.57
N ASP A 437 26.05 -39.86 9.48
CA ASP A 437 26.61 -39.91 8.13
C ASP A 437 26.40 -38.56 7.39
N ASN A 438 25.70 -37.62 8.02
CA ASN A 438 25.48 -36.28 7.50
C ASN A 438 26.73 -35.42 7.72
N GLN A 439 27.36 -35.00 6.62
CA GLN A 439 28.62 -34.26 6.65
C GLN A 439 28.47 -32.74 6.88
N ALA A 440 27.24 -32.21 6.90
CA ALA A 440 27.01 -30.78 7.15
C ALA A 440 27.32 -30.43 8.62
N THR A 441 27.92 -29.25 8.84
CA THR A 441 28.17 -28.71 10.19
C THR A 441 26.89 -28.35 10.93
N THR A 442 25.90 -27.85 10.19
CA THR A 442 24.58 -27.45 10.68
C THR A 442 23.49 -27.84 9.69
N VAL A 443 22.27 -28.10 10.20
CA VAL A 443 21.05 -28.28 9.41
C VAL A 443 20.13 -27.09 9.68
N THR A 444 19.68 -26.42 8.63
CA THR A 444 18.73 -25.30 8.73
C THR A 444 17.31 -25.83 8.84
N VAL A 445 16.52 -25.26 9.76
CA VAL A 445 15.08 -25.52 9.89
C VAL A 445 14.34 -24.23 9.56
N TYR A 446 13.82 -24.13 8.35
CA TYR A 446 12.96 -23.04 7.89
C TYR A 446 11.58 -23.20 8.54
N LYS A 447 11.27 -22.35 9.51
CA LYS A 447 10.02 -22.38 10.25
C LYS A 447 9.10 -21.29 9.71
N GLU A 448 7.91 -21.67 9.27
CA GLU A 448 6.84 -20.71 8.99
C GLU A 448 6.10 -20.28 10.27
N ASP A 449 5.45 -19.13 10.24
CA ASP A 449 4.57 -18.71 11.33
C ASP A 449 3.40 -19.70 11.48
N GLY A 450 3.04 -20.04 12.72
CA GLY A 450 2.06 -21.08 13.02
C GLY A 450 2.53 -22.53 12.77
N ALA A 451 3.80 -22.77 12.43
CA ALA A 451 4.38 -24.12 12.45
C ALA A 451 4.79 -24.55 13.87
N GLU A 452 4.64 -25.83 14.21
CA GLU A 452 5.15 -26.44 15.45
C GLU A 452 6.46 -27.22 15.19
N ILE A 453 7.48 -26.98 16.01
CA ILE A 453 8.77 -27.70 15.97
C ILE A 453 9.19 -28.06 17.41
N PRO A 454 10.19 -28.95 17.62
CA PRO A 454 10.60 -29.34 18.96
C PRO A 454 11.07 -28.14 19.77
N SER A 455 10.58 -27.99 21.00
CA SER A 455 10.88 -26.83 21.87
C SER A 455 12.33 -26.77 22.36
N SER A 456 13.08 -27.86 22.20
CA SER A 456 14.53 -27.95 22.41
C SER A 456 15.14 -28.67 21.22
N LEU A 457 16.17 -28.06 20.63
CA LEU A 457 16.95 -28.61 19.52
C LEU A 457 18.42 -28.70 19.93
N ASP A 458 19.14 -29.67 19.38
CA ASP A 458 20.59 -29.72 19.49
C ASP A 458 21.24 -28.55 18.71
N GLY A 459 22.41 -28.09 19.15
CA GLY A 459 23.11 -26.92 18.60
C GLY A 459 23.58 -27.07 17.14
N VAL A 460 23.42 -28.27 16.56
CA VAL A 460 23.60 -28.52 15.12
C VAL A 460 22.41 -28.04 14.27
N PHE A 461 21.28 -27.67 14.87
CA PHE A 461 20.10 -27.16 14.16
C PHE A 461 19.98 -25.65 14.29
N VAL A 462 19.85 -24.96 13.15
CA VAL A 462 19.65 -23.51 13.08
C VAL A 462 18.24 -23.22 12.60
N VAL A 463 17.37 -22.73 13.49
CA VAL A 463 16.01 -22.32 13.13
C VAL A 463 16.06 -20.93 12.50
N VAL A 464 15.45 -20.80 11.33
CA VAL A 464 15.29 -19.51 10.63
C VAL A 464 13.82 -19.28 10.30
N ASP A 465 13.40 -18.02 10.30
CA ASP A 465 12.11 -17.64 9.75
C ASP A 465 12.12 -17.89 8.23
N ALA A 466 11.16 -18.66 7.75
CA ALA A 466 11.09 -19.05 6.34
C ALA A 466 10.84 -17.86 5.41
N ALA A 467 9.99 -16.90 5.81
CA ALA A 467 9.68 -15.72 5.00
C ALA A 467 10.90 -14.79 4.89
N VAL A 468 11.67 -14.62 5.97
CA VAL A 468 12.95 -13.88 5.97
C VAL A 468 13.99 -14.56 5.06
N ALA A 469 14.04 -15.89 5.05
CA ALA A 469 14.93 -16.64 4.16
C ALA A 469 14.53 -16.50 2.69
N ASP A 470 13.24 -16.68 2.38
CA ASP A 470 12.69 -16.53 1.03
C ASP A 470 12.94 -15.10 0.50
N MET A 471 12.75 -14.07 1.32
CA MET A 471 13.07 -12.69 0.97
C MET A 471 14.57 -12.49 0.69
N LYS A 472 15.46 -13.00 1.56
CA LYS A 472 16.91 -12.92 1.35
C LYS A 472 17.36 -13.59 0.06
N LYS A 473 16.70 -14.68 -0.35
CA LYS A 473 16.95 -15.33 -1.64
C LYS A 473 16.57 -14.41 -2.81
N VAL A 474 15.37 -13.81 -2.81
CA VAL A 474 14.95 -12.85 -3.85
C VAL A 474 15.90 -11.65 -3.95
N LEU A 475 16.43 -11.15 -2.83
CA LEU A 475 17.38 -10.03 -2.82
C LEU A 475 18.78 -10.41 -3.35
N ALA A 476 19.13 -11.69 -3.35
CA ALA A 476 20.39 -12.21 -3.89
C ALA A 476 20.28 -12.62 -5.38
N ASP A 477 19.14 -13.22 -5.76
CA ASP A 477 18.93 -13.84 -7.09
C ASP A 477 18.16 -12.93 -8.07
N GLY A 478 17.41 -11.95 -7.56
CA GLY A 478 16.50 -11.09 -8.32
C GLY A 478 15.03 -11.48 -8.18
N GLY A 479 14.13 -10.65 -8.72
CA GLY A 479 12.70 -10.94 -8.84
C GLY A 479 11.82 -10.12 -7.89
N ILE A 480 10.64 -10.64 -7.56
CA ILE A 480 9.61 -9.90 -6.81
C ILE A 480 9.31 -10.64 -5.50
N TYR A 481 9.47 -9.95 -4.38
CA TYR A 481 9.00 -10.40 -3.07
C TYR A 481 7.78 -9.58 -2.65
N THR A 482 6.72 -10.24 -2.16
CA THR A 482 5.52 -9.57 -1.64
C THR A 482 5.32 -9.97 -0.20
N LEU A 483 5.23 -8.99 0.70
CA LEU A 483 5.00 -9.28 2.12
C LEU A 483 3.59 -9.82 2.36
N SER A 484 3.50 -10.84 3.21
CA SER A 484 2.24 -11.43 3.67
C SER A 484 1.96 -11.16 5.16
N ASN A 485 2.98 -10.70 5.89
CA ASN A 485 2.98 -10.37 7.31
C ASN A 485 4.06 -9.31 7.57
N ASP A 486 4.06 -8.71 8.76
CA ASP A 486 5.18 -7.92 9.26
C ASP A 486 6.45 -8.78 9.41
N MET A 487 7.62 -8.19 9.16
CA MET A 487 8.89 -8.91 9.08
C MET A 487 10.01 -8.21 9.86
N GLU A 488 10.90 -9.00 10.46
CA GLU A 488 12.05 -8.50 11.23
C GLU A 488 13.37 -9.10 10.70
N GLY A 489 14.21 -8.27 10.09
CA GLY A 489 15.48 -8.71 9.50
C GLY A 489 16.34 -7.58 8.93
N ASP A 490 17.64 -7.86 8.84
CA ASP A 490 18.59 -7.03 8.08
C ASP A 490 18.72 -7.62 6.66
N PHE A 491 18.51 -6.79 5.64
CA PHE A 491 18.40 -7.22 4.24
C PHE A 491 19.50 -6.61 3.37
N VAL A 492 20.14 -7.45 2.53
CA VAL A 492 21.19 -7.03 1.59
C VAL A 492 20.73 -7.38 0.18
N VAL A 493 20.70 -6.39 -0.70
CA VAL A 493 20.40 -6.57 -2.13
C VAL A 493 21.72 -6.69 -2.88
N SER A 494 22.00 -7.88 -3.38
CA SER A 494 23.21 -8.22 -4.14
C SER A 494 22.93 -8.74 -5.54
N ALA A 495 21.67 -8.93 -5.91
CA ALA A 495 21.25 -9.32 -7.24
C ALA A 495 21.75 -8.32 -8.31
N THR A 496 22.21 -8.83 -9.44
CA THR A 496 22.51 -8.04 -10.66
C THR A 496 21.26 -7.85 -11.53
N THR A 497 20.28 -8.73 -11.35
CA THR A 497 18.90 -8.65 -11.83
C THR A 497 18.06 -7.70 -10.94
N PRO A 498 17.04 -7.02 -11.48
CA PRO A 498 16.20 -6.13 -10.68
C PRO A 498 15.44 -6.86 -9.57
N VAL A 499 15.35 -6.22 -8.39
CA VAL A 499 14.53 -6.68 -7.27
C VAL A 499 13.39 -5.70 -7.01
N THR A 500 12.18 -6.23 -6.78
CA THR A 500 11.03 -5.46 -6.30
C THR A 500 10.52 -6.03 -4.99
N VAL A 501 10.42 -5.20 -3.95
CA VAL A 501 9.78 -5.54 -2.67
C VAL A 501 8.44 -4.81 -2.59
N LYS A 502 7.35 -5.57 -2.53
CA LYS A 502 5.99 -5.04 -2.33
C LYS A 502 5.64 -5.11 -0.85
N LEU A 503 5.49 -3.96 -0.22
CA LEU A 503 5.21 -3.83 1.21
C LEU A 503 3.81 -4.33 1.61
N ASN A 504 2.83 -4.23 0.70
CA ASN A 504 1.51 -4.85 0.83
C ASN A 504 0.77 -4.56 2.16
N GLY A 505 0.95 -3.36 2.73
CA GLY A 505 0.38 -2.92 4.00
C GLY A 505 1.21 -3.27 5.25
N HIS A 506 2.31 -4.00 5.10
CA HIS A 506 3.09 -4.56 6.21
C HIS A 506 4.31 -3.71 6.61
N LYS A 507 4.84 -3.99 7.79
CA LYS A 507 6.05 -3.39 8.36
C LYS A 507 7.27 -4.28 8.19
N ILE A 508 8.40 -3.70 7.78
CA ILE A 508 9.73 -4.28 7.93
C ILE A 508 10.47 -3.52 9.04
N THR A 509 11.06 -4.25 9.99
CA THR A 509 11.95 -3.69 11.03
C THR A 509 13.32 -4.36 10.95
N ASN A 510 14.40 -3.60 11.07
CA ASN A 510 15.75 -4.16 11.10
C ASN A 510 16.08 -4.85 12.45
N LYS A 511 17.19 -5.60 12.51
CA LYS A 511 17.68 -6.26 13.74
C LYS A 511 18.93 -5.60 14.31
N ALA A 512 19.98 -5.46 13.50
CA ALA A 512 21.29 -4.97 13.94
C ALA A 512 22.04 -4.14 12.88
N SER A 513 21.55 -4.09 11.64
CA SER A 513 22.17 -3.38 10.53
C SER A 513 21.21 -2.37 9.90
N ASP A 514 21.50 -1.91 8.69
CA ASP A 514 20.51 -1.21 7.86
C ASP A 514 19.34 -2.13 7.56
N THR A 515 18.14 -1.56 7.41
CA THR A 515 16.94 -2.34 7.07
C THR A 515 17.12 -2.92 5.67
N PHE A 516 17.56 -2.09 4.72
CA PHE A 516 18.12 -2.53 3.44
C PHE A 516 19.50 -1.91 3.20
N THR A 517 20.48 -2.74 2.83
CA THR A 517 21.70 -2.33 2.13
C THR A 517 21.59 -2.71 0.67
N VAL A 518 21.72 -1.77 -0.25
CA VAL A 518 21.75 -2.03 -1.70
C VAL A 518 23.18 -1.91 -2.18
N ASN A 519 23.74 -3.00 -2.71
CA ASN A 519 25.12 -3.03 -3.18
C ASN A 519 25.29 -2.26 -4.48
N HIS A 520 26.51 -1.79 -4.74
CA HIS A 520 26.87 -1.20 -6.02
C HIS A 520 26.74 -2.23 -7.16
N GLY A 521 26.08 -1.82 -8.25
CA GLY A 521 25.67 -2.70 -9.35
C GLY A 521 24.31 -3.39 -9.16
N SER A 522 23.71 -3.36 -7.96
CA SER A 522 22.37 -3.92 -7.70
C SER A 522 21.26 -2.87 -7.84
N SER A 523 20.01 -3.33 -7.99
CA SER A 523 18.84 -2.45 -8.03
C SER A 523 17.66 -2.95 -7.21
N LEU A 524 16.99 -2.02 -6.51
CA LEU A 524 15.85 -2.27 -5.64
C LEU A 524 14.71 -1.29 -5.93
N THR A 525 13.52 -1.81 -6.16
CA THR A 525 12.26 -1.04 -6.16
C THR A 525 11.45 -1.41 -4.92
N ILE A 526 10.92 -0.43 -4.19
CA ILE A 526 9.98 -0.66 -3.08
C ILE A 526 8.62 -0.05 -3.45
N GLU A 527 7.56 -0.85 -3.37
CA GLU A 527 6.20 -0.50 -3.82
C GLU A 527 5.11 -0.79 -2.79
N GLY A 528 3.99 -0.10 -2.93
CA GLY A 528 2.79 -0.28 -2.10
C GLY A 528 2.84 0.50 -0.78
N GLU A 529 1.73 0.44 -0.05
CA GLU A 529 1.64 0.96 1.31
C GLU A 529 2.35 0.02 2.29
N GLY A 530 2.78 0.56 3.45
CA GLY A 530 3.52 -0.18 4.48
C GLY A 530 4.62 0.68 5.10
N ILE A 531 5.46 0.07 5.95
CA ILE A 531 6.48 0.78 6.74
C ILE A 531 7.83 0.10 6.60
N VAL A 532 8.89 0.87 6.34
CA VAL A 532 10.29 0.43 6.47
C VAL A 532 10.90 1.19 7.65
N ASP A 533 11.12 0.48 8.75
CA ASP A 533 11.55 1.05 10.03
C ASP A 533 12.99 0.65 10.38
N ASN A 534 13.77 1.61 10.87
CA ASN A 534 15.08 1.34 11.46
C ASN A 534 15.15 1.74 12.94
N VAL A 535 15.42 0.75 13.78
CA VAL A 535 15.49 0.88 15.25
C VAL A 535 16.92 0.91 15.78
N THR A 536 17.95 0.84 14.93
CA THR A 536 19.36 0.73 15.33
C THR A 536 20.14 2.03 15.10
N HIS A 537 21.10 2.30 16.00
CA HIS A 537 21.96 3.48 15.91
C HIS A 537 22.96 3.36 14.76
N ALA A 538 23.21 4.49 14.07
CA ALA A 538 24.13 4.59 12.94
C ALA A 538 23.81 3.67 11.75
N ARG A 539 22.52 3.33 11.57
CA ARG A 539 21.97 2.52 10.47
C ARG A 539 20.77 3.22 9.85
N ALA A 540 20.45 2.91 8.60
CA ALA A 540 19.39 3.55 7.81
C ALA A 540 18.23 2.59 7.50
N CYS A 541 17.07 3.15 7.14
CA CYS A 541 16.01 2.40 6.47
C CYS A 541 16.58 1.86 5.14
N ILE A 542 17.20 2.74 4.35
CA ILE A 542 17.88 2.41 3.09
C ILE A 542 19.32 2.95 3.13
N TYR A 543 20.30 2.07 3.00
CA TYR A 543 21.68 2.41 2.65
C TYR A 543 21.93 2.00 1.19
N ASN A 544 21.91 2.97 0.28
CA ASN A 544 22.02 2.74 -1.16
C ASN A 544 23.43 3.02 -1.70
N ASN A 545 24.05 2.01 -2.32
CA ASN A 545 25.26 2.16 -3.15
C ASN A 545 25.00 1.80 -4.62
N GLY A 546 23.79 1.33 -4.94
CA GLY A 546 23.35 0.91 -6.28
C GLY A 546 22.23 1.82 -6.81
N LYS A 547 21.16 1.24 -7.35
CA LYS A 547 20.01 1.97 -7.88
C LYS A 547 18.73 1.68 -7.09
N VAL A 548 18.06 2.72 -6.58
CA VAL A 548 16.82 2.58 -5.79
C VAL A 548 15.67 3.39 -6.38
N LEU A 549 14.48 2.78 -6.45
CA LEU A 549 13.21 3.43 -6.76
C LEU A 549 12.23 3.24 -5.61
N LEU A 550 11.81 4.33 -4.97
CA LEU A 550 10.77 4.31 -3.94
C LEU A 550 9.44 4.77 -4.55
N ASN A 551 8.53 3.80 -4.78
CA ASN A 551 7.20 3.99 -5.36
C ASN A 551 6.08 4.02 -4.29
N GLY A 552 6.41 3.81 -3.03
CA GLY A 552 5.48 3.86 -1.90
C GLY A 552 6.16 3.59 -0.56
N GLY A 553 5.35 3.56 0.50
CA GLY A 553 5.78 3.25 1.86
C GLY A 553 6.17 4.46 2.72
N THR A 554 6.19 4.22 4.03
CA THR A 554 6.69 5.17 5.04
C THR A 554 8.05 4.71 5.56
N TYR A 555 9.07 5.57 5.47
CA TYR A 555 10.44 5.27 5.89
C TYR A 555 10.74 6.02 7.18
N THR A 556 10.84 5.30 8.29
CA THR A 556 10.90 5.92 9.63
C THR A 556 11.99 5.31 10.52
N ARG A 557 12.30 6.02 11.60
CA ARG A 557 13.20 5.57 12.66
C ARG A 557 12.43 5.60 13.97
N SER A 558 11.70 4.54 14.29
CA SER A 558 10.73 4.55 15.40
C SER A 558 11.35 4.68 16.80
N LEU A 559 12.65 4.40 16.94
CA LEU A 559 13.43 4.63 18.16
C LEU A 559 14.41 5.82 18.05
N GLU A 560 14.20 6.74 17.11
CA GLU A 560 15.04 7.95 16.96
C GLU A 560 15.07 8.80 18.24
N ASN A 561 16.27 9.25 18.62
CA ASN A 561 16.50 9.96 19.88
C ASN A 561 17.53 11.10 19.77
N GLY A 562 17.92 11.56 18.57
CA GLY A 562 18.83 12.70 18.39
C GLY A 562 18.25 14.00 18.98
N GLN A 563 18.94 14.58 19.96
CA GLN A 563 18.44 15.72 20.77
C GLN A 563 18.87 17.09 20.21
N SER A 564 20.07 17.17 19.63
CA SER A 564 20.65 18.36 18.99
C SER A 564 21.70 17.95 17.96
N ASP A 565 22.17 18.90 17.16
CA ASP A 565 23.34 18.82 16.26
C ASP A 565 24.60 18.14 16.84
N THR A 566 24.70 18.12 18.16
CA THR A 566 25.86 17.71 18.96
C THR A 566 25.57 16.55 19.91
N ASN A 567 24.32 16.09 20.00
CA ASN A 567 23.91 15.01 20.90
C ASN A 567 22.95 14.02 20.23
N ALA A 568 23.48 12.86 19.85
CA ALA A 568 22.74 11.77 19.21
C ALA A 568 21.74 11.02 20.12
N GLY A 569 21.72 11.28 21.44
CA GLY A 569 20.84 10.60 22.39
C GLY A 569 20.97 9.07 22.46
N GLY A 570 22.05 8.50 21.90
CA GLY A 570 22.30 7.06 21.83
C GLY A 570 21.67 6.33 20.63
N ASN A 571 20.64 6.89 19.98
CA ASN A 571 20.09 6.34 18.74
C ASN A 571 19.68 7.43 17.76
N SER A 572 20.63 7.88 16.94
CA SER A 572 20.36 8.74 15.79
C SER A 572 21.05 8.25 14.53
N TYR A 573 20.43 8.47 13.37
CA TYR A 573 21.06 8.43 12.04
C TYR A 573 20.13 8.99 10.94
N TYR A 574 20.57 8.94 9.68
CA TYR A 574 19.72 9.16 8.52
C TYR A 574 18.64 8.06 8.39
N ASN A 575 17.45 8.42 7.91
CA ASN A 575 16.47 7.43 7.41
C ASN A 575 16.99 6.82 6.11
N ILE A 576 17.60 7.64 5.24
CA ILE A 576 18.13 7.23 3.95
C ILE A 576 19.54 7.80 3.80
N LEU A 577 20.50 6.91 3.47
CA LEU A 577 21.85 7.27 3.04
C LEU A 577 22.05 6.84 1.59
N ASN A 578 22.27 7.79 0.69
CA ASN A 578 22.34 7.57 -0.75
C ASN A 578 23.75 7.89 -1.31
N HIS A 579 24.52 6.84 -1.55
CA HIS A 579 25.80 6.87 -2.28
C HIS A 579 25.68 6.23 -3.68
N GLY A 580 24.45 6.17 -4.21
CA GLY A 580 24.10 5.62 -5.50
C GLY A 580 23.11 6.51 -6.25
N GLU A 581 22.32 5.91 -7.15
CA GLU A 581 21.20 6.59 -7.82
C GLU A 581 19.89 6.27 -7.09
N MET A 582 19.12 7.29 -6.70
CA MET A 582 17.81 7.13 -6.07
C MET A 582 16.75 8.01 -6.73
N THR A 583 15.56 7.45 -6.93
CA THR A 583 14.33 8.20 -7.28
C THR A 583 13.26 7.98 -6.23
N ILE A 584 12.65 9.06 -5.74
CA ILE A 584 11.54 9.05 -4.79
C ILE A 584 10.29 9.63 -5.45
N ASN A 585 9.19 8.87 -5.42
CA ASN A 585 7.91 9.26 -6.04
C ASN A 585 6.86 9.72 -5.02
N GLN A 586 5.81 10.38 -5.52
CA GLN A 586 4.81 11.14 -4.76
C GLN A 586 4.11 10.37 -3.61
N SER A 587 4.01 9.04 -3.68
CA SER A 587 3.37 8.19 -2.67
C SER A 587 4.29 7.82 -1.49
N VAL A 588 5.50 8.38 -1.42
CA VAL A 588 6.47 8.11 -0.34
C VAL A 588 6.36 9.14 0.78
N SER A 589 6.47 8.64 2.01
CA SER A 589 6.63 9.45 3.22
C SER A 589 7.94 9.12 3.93
N VAL A 590 8.72 10.11 4.34
CA VAL A 590 9.92 9.93 5.17
C VAL A 590 9.82 10.84 6.38
N SER A 591 10.03 10.29 7.58
CA SER A 591 9.91 11.07 8.82
C SER A 591 10.82 10.59 9.94
N GLN A 592 11.33 11.54 10.72
CA GLN A 592 11.97 11.30 12.01
C GLN A 592 11.82 12.52 12.94
N SER A 593 11.95 12.33 14.25
CA SER A 593 11.91 13.40 15.26
C SER A 593 13.30 13.91 15.68
N GLY A 594 14.36 13.30 15.16
CA GLY A 594 15.75 13.57 15.56
C GLY A 594 16.28 14.90 15.06
N LYS A 595 17.20 15.48 15.83
CA LYS A 595 17.89 16.76 15.54
C LYS A 595 19.40 16.64 15.37
N PHE A 596 19.95 15.42 15.41
CA PHE A 596 21.39 15.17 15.31
C PHE A 596 21.85 14.84 13.90
N SER A 597 21.13 13.95 13.20
CA SER A 597 21.39 13.62 11.80
C SER A 597 20.33 14.23 10.88
N SER A 598 20.69 14.51 9.64
CA SER A 598 19.73 14.80 8.58
C SER A 598 18.79 13.61 8.36
N MET A 599 17.62 13.84 7.77
CA MET A 599 16.68 12.74 7.51
C MET A 599 17.07 11.95 6.25
N ILE A 600 17.44 12.64 5.17
CA ILE A 600 18.03 12.05 3.96
C ILE A 600 19.40 12.69 3.73
N ALA A 601 20.43 11.89 3.53
CA ALA A 601 21.73 12.34 3.03
C ALA A 601 22.05 11.65 1.70
N SER A 602 22.46 12.43 0.70
CA SER A 602 22.87 11.94 -0.62
C SER A 602 24.22 12.55 -0.97
N GLY A 603 25.21 11.74 -1.37
CA GLY A 603 26.60 12.20 -1.51
C GLY A 603 27.48 11.77 -0.35
N TYR A 604 28.69 12.32 -0.28
CA TYR A 604 29.73 11.93 0.65
C TYR A 604 30.03 13.03 1.69
N TYR A 605 30.16 12.64 2.96
CA TYR A 605 30.55 13.58 4.03
C TYR A 605 31.99 14.12 3.84
N ASP A 606 32.84 13.31 3.21
CA ASP A 606 34.18 13.68 2.76
C ASP A 606 34.47 12.78 1.55
N TYR A 607 34.44 13.33 0.34
CA TYR A 607 34.62 12.55 -0.89
C TYR A 607 35.91 11.70 -0.87
N SER A 608 36.96 12.15 -0.19
CA SER A 608 38.26 11.49 -0.11
C SER A 608 38.36 10.38 0.95
N ASN A 609 37.31 10.19 1.76
CA ASN A 609 37.35 9.26 2.88
C ASN A 609 37.38 7.79 2.43
N THR A 610 38.30 7.00 2.98
CA THR A 610 38.41 5.56 2.64
C THR A 610 37.35 4.68 3.30
N ASN A 611 36.49 5.22 4.17
CA ASN A 611 35.31 4.51 4.69
C ASN A 611 34.14 4.68 3.70
N PRO A 612 33.60 3.61 3.09
CA PRO A 612 32.57 3.70 2.05
C PRO A 612 31.23 4.27 2.52
N ARG A 613 31.03 4.47 3.83
CA ARG A 613 29.89 5.20 4.41
C ARG A 613 30.08 6.72 4.53
N ASN A 614 31.31 7.20 4.35
CA ASN A 614 31.69 8.59 4.50
C ASN A 614 32.22 9.20 3.19
N GLY A 615 32.89 8.39 2.36
CA GLY A 615 33.57 8.83 1.14
C GLY A 615 33.46 7.85 -0.03
N HIS A 616 33.94 8.29 -1.19
CA HIS A 616 33.89 7.50 -2.40
C HIS A 616 34.97 6.41 -2.38
N VAL A 617 34.54 5.15 -2.58
CA VAL A 617 35.42 3.99 -2.71
C VAL A 617 35.09 3.29 -4.02
N GLU A 618 36.03 3.33 -4.96
CA GLU A 618 35.89 2.75 -6.30
C GLU A 618 35.41 1.30 -6.24
N GLY A 619 34.44 0.95 -7.09
CA GLY A 619 33.79 -0.36 -7.11
C GLY A 619 32.80 -0.64 -5.97
N THR A 620 32.77 0.16 -4.91
CA THR A 620 31.91 -0.04 -3.73
C THR A 620 30.70 0.90 -3.70
N ASN A 621 30.83 2.12 -4.23
CA ASN A 621 29.76 3.12 -4.31
C ASN A 621 29.95 4.04 -5.55
N ALA A 622 28.93 4.84 -5.89
CA ALA A 622 28.92 5.61 -7.14
C ALA A 622 29.78 6.87 -7.07
N ALA A 623 30.63 7.12 -8.08
CA ALA A 623 31.50 8.31 -8.12
C ALA A 623 30.72 9.65 -8.22
N ALA A 624 29.47 9.62 -8.66
CA ALA A 624 28.56 10.77 -8.68
C ALA A 624 27.16 10.30 -8.26
N PRO A 625 26.84 10.29 -6.96
CA PRO A 625 25.51 9.92 -6.48
C PRO A 625 24.44 10.88 -7.02
N LYS A 626 23.21 10.37 -7.13
CA LYS A 626 22.06 11.17 -7.59
C LYS A 626 20.82 10.89 -6.76
N LEU A 627 20.10 11.95 -6.40
CA LEU A 627 18.77 11.88 -5.79
C LEU A 627 17.78 12.72 -6.59
N THR A 628 16.77 12.08 -7.20
CA THR A 628 15.62 12.76 -7.79
C THR A 628 14.39 12.58 -6.90
N ILE A 629 13.78 13.67 -6.46
CA ILE A 629 12.51 13.69 -5.72
C ILE A 629 11.43 14.24 -6.65
N ASN A 630 10.57 13.35 -7.16
CA ASN A 630 9.43 13.74 -8.00
C ASN A 630 8.23 14.23 -7.16
N GLY A 631 8.20 13.92 -5.86
CA GLY A 631 7.14 14.24 -4.91
C GLY A 631 7.35 13.50 -3.59
N GLY A 632 6.41 13.68 -2.65
CA GLY A 632 6.38 12.97 -1.36
C GLY A 632 6.15 13.89 -0.17
N THR A 633 6.13 13.31 1.03
CA THR A 633 6.09 14.06 2.30
C THR A 633 7.35 13.79 3.12
N PHE A 634 7.99 14.85 3.58
CA PHE A 634 9.29 14.82 4.23
C PHE A 634 9.24 15.66 5.51
N SER A 635 9.54 15.07 6.68
CA SER A 635 9.36 15.76 7.96
C SER A 635 10.42 15.43 9.00
N GLY A 636 11.14 16.46 9.45
CA GLY A 636 12.13 16.41 10.53
C GLY A 636 13.58 16.25 10.06
N GLY A 637 14.41 15.70 10.96
CA GLY A 637 15.87 15.67 10.84
C GLY A 637 16.55 16.98 11.27
N LEU A 638 17.89 16.95 11.39
CA LEU A 638 18.71 18.17 11.47
C LEU A 638 18.45 19.03 10.22
N ASN A 639 18.77 18.46 9.05
CA ASN A 639 18.29 18.90 7.75
C ASN A 639 17.32 17.87 7.18
N THR A 640 16.26 18.31 6.51
CA THR A 640 15.26 17.38 5.95
C THR A 640 15.83 16.65 4.73
N ILE A 641 16.49 17.37 3.83
CA ILE A 641 17.35 16.83 2.77
C ILE A 641 18.76 17.43 2.91
N LYS A 642 19.80 16.60 2.81
CA LYS A 642 21.19 17.02 2.67
C LYS A 642 21.79 16.46 1.38
N ASN A 643 22.28 17.34 0.52
CA ASN A 643 23.08 16.99 -0.67
C ASN A 643 24.55 17.30 -0.37
N ASP A 644 25.33 16.25 -0.21
CA ASP A 644 26.73 16.19 0.21
C ASP A 644 27.69 16.04 -1.00
N ASP A 645 28.99 15.88 -0.75
CA ASP A 645 30.02 15.92 -1.79
C ASP A 645 29.71 15.00 -2.99
N GLY A 646 29.87 15.53 -4.19
CA GLY A 646 29.78 14.82 -5.47
C GLY A 646 28.36 14.39 -5.85
N ALA A 647 27.33 14.74 -5.08
CA ALA A 647 25.95 14.36 -5.36
C ALA A 647 25.17 15.42 -6.14
N THR A 648 24.28 14.93 -7.01
CA THR A 648 23.30 15.76 -7.73
C THR A 648 21.91 15.57 -7.12
N LEU A 649 21.26 16.67 -6.72
CA LEU A 649 19.90 16.69 -6.18
C LEU A 649 18.95 17.39 -7.16
N GLU A 650 17.82 16.72 -7.45
CA GLU A 650 16.76 17.24 -8.32
C GLU A 650 15.41 17.14 -7.59
N ILE A 651 14.89 18.25 -7.07
CA ILE A 651 13.57 18.30 -6.43
C ILE A 651 12.56 18.92 -7.40
N LYS A 652 11.56 18.14 -7.81
CA LYS A 652 10.49 18.62 -8.69
C LYS A 652 9.24 19.06 -7.96
N ASN A 653 8.92 18.36 -6.87
CA ASN A 653 7.78 18.65 -6.00
C ASN A 653 7.94 17.93 -4.64
N GLY A 654 7.04 18.21 -3.71
CA GLY A 654 6.96 17.56 -2.40
C GLY A 654 6.62 18.55 -1.30
N THR A 655 6.43 18.05 -0.08
CA THR A 655 6.25 18.87 1.13
C THR A 655 7.35 18.55 2.12
N PHE A 656 8.16 19.55 2.46
CA PHE A 656 9.36 19.45 3.30
C PHE A 656 9.17 20.31 4.54
N ASN A 657 9.26 19.71 5.73
CA ASN A 657 9.09 20.40 7.01
C ASN A 657 10.31 20.14 7.90
N ASN A 658 11.02 21.19 8.31
CA ASN A 658 12.19 21.05 9.18
C ASN A 658 11.94 21.61 10.60
N MET A 659 12.68 21.07 11.57
CA MET A 659 12.53 21.33 13.02
C MET A 659 13.85 21.63 13.75
N SER A 660 14.93 21.95 13.02
CA SER A 660 16.27 22.19 13.57
C SER A 660 17.11 23.19 12.77
N GLN A 661 17.62 22.83 11.59
CA GLN A 661 18.51 23.68 10.76
C GLN A 661 17.84 24.12 9.46
N ALA A 662 17.74 23.23 8.45
CA ALA A 662 17.24 23.58 7.12
C ALA A 662 16.36 22.52 6.45
N THR A 663 15.46 22.92 5.55
CA THR A 663 14.71 21.93 4.75
C THR A 663 15.58 21.29 3.67
N VAL A 664 16.46 22.06 3.03
CA VAL A 664 17.47 21.57 2.09
C VAL A 664 18.82 22.18 2.45
N GLN A 665 19.81 21.34 2.71
CA GLN A 665 21.23 21.73 2.73
C GLN A 665 21.91 21.20 1.47
N ASN A 666 22.76 22.01 0.83
CA ASN A 666 23.51 21.62 -0.37
C ASN A 666 24.98 22.02 -0.26
N HIS A 667 25.88 21.06 -0.52
CA HIS A 667 27.31 21.24 -0.71
C HIS A 667 27.74 21.10 -2.18
N HIS A 668 27.02 20.31 -3.01
CA HIS A 668 27.37 20.13 -4.42
C HIS A 668 26.33 20.78 -5.37
N VAL A 669 25.62 20.01 -6.20
CA VAL A 669 24.75 20.55 -7.26
C VAL A 669 23.28 20.24 -6.97
N THR A 670 22.45 21.27 -6.82
CA THR A 670 21.01 21.15 -6.56
C THR A 670 20.15 21.92 -7.57
N THR A 671 19.05 21.32 -8.03
CA THR A 671 17.99 21.99 -8.80
C THR A 671 16.64 21.78 -8.11
N ILE A 672 15.88 22.86 -7.92
CA ILE A 672 14.52 22.84 -7.36
C ILE A 672 13.55 23.49 -8.35
N SER A 673 12.54 22.76 -8.84
CA SER A 673 11.50 23.29 -9.73
C SER A 673 10.11 23.39 -9.09
N GLY A 674 9.95 22.96 -7.85
CA GLY A 674 8.67 22.95 -7.16
C GLY A 674 8.72 22.30 -5.78
N GLY A 675 7.59 22.35 -5.07
CA GLY A 675 7.45 21.86 -3.69
C GLY A 675 7.14 22.97 -2.69
N THR A 676 6.91 22.59 -1.44
CA THR A 676 6.66 23.49 -0.31
C THR A 676 7.67 23.21 0.80
N PHE A 677 8.39 24.22 1.26
CA PHE A 677 9.53 24.15 2.16
C PHE A 677 9.25 25.00 3.41
N ASN A 678 8.92 24.34 4.53
CA ASN A 678 8.42 24.97 5.75
C ASN A 678 9.44 24.90 6.90
N CYS A 679 9.76 26.05 7.51
CA CYS A 679 10.78 26.18 8.54
C CYS A 679 10.25 26.59 9.91
N SER A 680 8.99 26.28 10.23
CA SER A 680 8.32 26.73 11.47
C SER A 680 9.00 26.26 12.78
N GLY A 681 9.96 25.34 12.72
CA GLY A 681 10.87 25.00 13.83
C GLY A 681 12.36 25.06 13.48
N ALA A 682 12.74 25.68 12.35
CA ALA A 682 14.09 25.67 11.78
C ALA A 682 14.59 27.10 11.49
N LYS A 683 15.81 27.25 10.96
CA LYS A 683 16.38 28.58 10.61
C LYS A 683 16.21 28.91 9.13
N TYR A 684 16.46 27.93 8.26
CA TYR A 684 16.62 28.16 6.83
C TYR A 684 15.69 27.27 6.00
N ALA A 685 15.08 27.82 4.96
CA ALA A 685 14.48 26.98 3.93
C ALA A 685 15.59 26.30 3.12
N VAL A 686 16.61 27.07 2.73
CA VAL A 686 17.81 26.58 2.06
C VAL A 686 19.07 27.01 2.79
N ASP A 687 19.98 26.05 2.97
CA ASP A 687 21.35 26.25 3.44
C ASP A 687 22.32 25.80 2.33
N ASN A 688 22.75 26.75 1.50
CA ASN A 688 23.65 26.48 0.37
C ASN A 688 25.09 26.83 0.73
N GLU A 689 25.95 25.82 0.74
CA GLU A 689 27.35 25.91 1.15
C GLU A 689 28.25 25.42 0.01
N GLY A 690 29.45 25.99 -0.15
CA GLY A 690 30.37 25.58 -1.23
C GLY A 690 31.80 26.05 -1.03
N HIS A 691 32.76 25.15 -1.23
CA HIS A 691 34.18 25.40 -0.94
C HIS A 691 35.01 25.59 -2.22
N ASN A 692 35.77 26.70 -2.27
CA ASN A 692 36.56 27.03 -3.46
C ASN A 692 37.56 25.92 -3.84
N ASP A 693 37.72 25.73 -5.15
CA ASP A 693 38.56 24.72 -5.81
C ASP A 693 38.14 23.24 -5.56
N ALA A 694 37.11 22.97 -4.76
CA ALA A 694 36.61 21.63 -4.50
C ALA A 694 35.59 21.19 -5.57
N LYS A 695 36.05 20.40 -6.56
CA LYS A 695 35.20 19.90 -7.66
C LYS A 695 33.94 19.12 -7.25
N GLN A 696 33.89 18.65 -6.01
CA GLN A 696 32.79 17.85 -5.47
C GLN A 696 31.96 18.62 -4.42
N ASP A 697 32.33 19.86 -4.10
CA ASP A 697 31.73 20.70 -3.06
C ASP A 697 31.64 22.14 -3.60
N MET A 698 30.72 22.31 -4.56
CA MET A 698 30.60 23.52 -5.40
C MET A 698 29.62 24.53 -4.82
N GLY A 699 28.57 24.08 -4.11
CA GLY A 699 27.47 24.93 -3.68
C GLY A 699 26.66 25.52 -4.83
N ASP A 700 26.48 24.81 -5.94
CA ASP A 700 25.69 25.26 -7.08
C ASP A 700 24.21 24.97 -6.84
N MET A 701 23.37 26.01 -6.73
CA MET A 701 21.91 25.86 -6.63
C MET A 701 21.13 26.69 -7.66
N THR A 702 20.20 26.03 -8.36
CA THR A 702 19.20 26.70 -9.21
C THR A 702 17.78 26.44 -8.70
N ILE A 703 17.00 27.50 -8.47
CA ILE A 703 15.59 27.41 -8.08
C ILE A 703 14.72 28.05 -9.16
N SER A 704 13.83 27.27 -9.77
CA SER A 704 12.88 27.73 -10.80
C SER A 704 11.41 27.68 -10.36
N GLY A 705 11.12 27.13 -9.18
CA GLY A 705 9.78 27.10 -8.60
C GLY A 705 9.76 26.53 -7.19
N GLY A 706 8.61 26.68 -6.52
CA GLY A 706 8.39 26.24 -5.14
C GLY A 706 7.86 27.35 -4.25
N ILE A 707 7.54 27.00 -3.00
CA ILE A 707 7.11 27.91 -1.93
C ILE A 707 8.05 27.71 -0.74
N PHE A 708 8.74 28.76 -0.31
CA PHE A 708 9.77 28.73 0.72
C PHE A 708 9.40 29.66 1.88
N SER A 709 9.09 29.07 3.03
CA SER A 709 8.81 29.74 4.31
C SER A 709 9.99 29.50 5.25
N GLY A 710 10.90 30.47 5.32
CA GLY A 710 12.19 30.43 6.00
C GLY A 710 13.24 31.34 5.33
N LEU A 711 14.40 31.50 5.98
CA LEU A 711 15.53 32.27 5.43
C LEU A 711 16.31 31.47 4.38
N MET A 712 17.02 32.14 3.49
CA MET A 712 17.80 31.52 2.40
C MET A 712 19.28 31.89 2.56
N LEU A 713 20.10 30.91 2.94
CA LEU A 713 21.53 31.09 3.18
C LEU A 713 22.35 30.64 1.97
N ASN A 714 23.32 31.46 1.55
CA ASN A 714 24.34 31.13 0.56
C ASN A 714 25.71 31.54 1.11
N VAL A 715 26.56 30.58 1.45
CA VAL A 715 27.84 30.80 2.15
C VAL A 715 28.95 29.89 1.63
N GLY A 716 30.18 30.18 2.03
CA GLY A 716 31.36 29.53 1.47
C GLY A 716 31.89 30.28 0.26
N ASN A 717 33.15 30.03 -0.08
CA ASN A 717 33.89 30.86 -1.04
C ASN A 717 33.63 30.45 -2.51
N GLY A 718 32.92 29.33 -2.74
CA GLY A 718 32.56 28.82 -4.06
C GLY A 718 31.05 28.80 -4.39
N ALA A 719 30.16 28.92 -3.38
CA ALA A 719 28.71 28.71 -3.57
C ALA A 719 28.04 29.75 -4.47
N ASP A 720 27.30 29.27 -5.48
CA ASP A 720 26.48 30.09 -6.39
C ASP A 720 25.00 29.71 -6.28
N MET A 721 24.13 30.72 -6.22
CA MET A 721 22.68 30.55 -6.15
C MET A 721 22.02 31.39 -7.24
N THR A 722 21.20 30.76 -8.06
CA THR A 722 20.41 31.41 -9.11
C THR A 722 18.91 31.18 -8.90
N ILE A 723 18.16 32.28 -8.73
CA ILE A 723 16.71 32.27 -8.51
C ILE A 723 15.99 32.72 -9.78
N ILE A 724 15.42 31.74 -10.49
CA ILE A 724 14.64 31.92 -11.72
C ILE A 724 13.14 32.03 -11.40
N GLY A 725 12.66 31.40 -10.33
CA GLY A 725 11.26 31.52 -9.93
C GLY A 725 10.91 30.84 -8.61
N GLY A 726 9.73 31.16 -8.09
CA GLY A 726 9.22 30.65 -6.81
C GLY A 726 8.51 31.73 -5.99
N THR A 727 8.03 31.35 -4.81
CA THR A 727 7.50 32.26 -3.78
C THR A 727 8.31 32.11 -2.50
N PHE A 728 8.79 33.21 -1.94
CA PHE A 728 9.74 33.22 -0.81
C PHE A 728 9.26 34.15 0.31
N SER A 729 9.46 33.77 1.57
CA SER A 729 9.29 34.68 2.72
C SER A 729 10.50 35.61 2.92
N ASP A 730 11.66 35.21 2.40
CA ASP A 730 12.92 35.94 2.54
C ASP A 730 13.14 36.90 1.34
N PRO A 731 13.13 38.23 1.55
CA PRO A 731 13.43 39.21 0.50
C PRO A 731 14.91 39.21 0.07
N GLY A 732 15.82 38.64 0.87
CA GLY A 732 17.25 38.57 0.56
C GLY A 732 17.58 37.80 -0.71
N ILE A 733 16.68 36.93 -1.17
CA ILE A 733 16.80 36.16 -2.42
C ILE A 733 16.95 37.02 -3.68
N LEU A 734 16.54 38.30 -3.64
CA LEU A 734 16.52 39.16 -4.83
C LEU A 734 17.94 39.52 -5.34
N GLN A 735 18.98 39.36 -4.51
CA GLN A 735 20.37 39.50 -4.97
C GLN A 735 20.85 38.33 -5.86
N TYR A 736 20.10 37.22 -5.89
CA TYR A 736 20.40 36.00 -6.65
C TYR A 736 19.57 35.89 -7.95
N LEU A 737 18.95 36.99 -8.39
CA LEU A 737 18.32 37.05 -9.72
C LEU A 737 19.40 36.89 -10.82
N PRO A 738 19.12 36.15 -11.90
CA PRO A 738 20.11 35.93 -12.95
C PRO A 738 20.48 37.25 -13.65
N LYS A 739 21.75 37.38 -14.04
CA LYS A 739 22.29 38.59 -14.70
C LYS A 739 21.79 38.77 -16.13
N GLU A 740 21.27 37.71 -16.74
CA GLU A 740 20.66 37.70 -18.08
C GLU A 740 19.47 36.73 -18.09
N GLY A 741 18.49 36.98 -18.95
CA GLY A 741 17.32 36.10 -19.12
C GLY A 741 16.17 36.31 -18.12
N THR A 742 15.10 35.54 -18.33
CA THR A 742 13.81 35.68 -17.65
C THR A 742 13.80 35.08 -16.24
N ALA A 743 13.15 35.76 -15.31
CA ALA A 743 12.81 35.25 -13.97
C ALA A 743 11.39 35.67 -13.59
N ASN A 744 10.70 34.90 -12.74
CA ASN A 744 9.36 35.20 -12.23
C ASN A 744 9.28 34.85 -10.74
N VAL A 745 9.57 35.85 -9.92
CA VAL A 745 9.85 35.70 -8.48
C VAL A 745 8.81 36.45 -7.66
N LYS A 746 8.29 35.79 -6.61
CA LYS A 746 7.41 36.41 -5.63
C LYS A 746 8.04 36.40 -4.25
N VAL A 747 7.95 37.51 -3.54
CA VAL A 747 8.28 37.63 -2.12
C VAL A 747 6.98 37.94 -1.37
N ALA A 748 6.69 37.20 -0.30
CA ALA A 748 5.53 37.41 0.55
C ALA A 748 5.98 37.36 2.02
N LEU A 749 6.10 38.52 2.67
CA LEU A 749 6.69 38.60 4.00
C LEU A 749 5.82 37.94 5.08
N GLU A 750 6.48 37.26 6.02
CA GLU A 750 5.87 36.68 7.22
C GLU A 750 6.21 37.48 8.50
N SER A 751 7.15 38.42 8.41
CA SER A 751 7.59 39.30 9.50
C SER A 751 8.29 40.56 8.94
N ASP A 752 8.65 41.51 9.81
CA ASP A 752 9.47 42.65 9.42
C ASP A 752 10.89 42.20 9.11
N MET A 753 11.41 42.56 7.93
CA MET A 753 12.63 42.00 7.35
C MET A 753 13.62 43.08 6.88
N THR A 754 14.90 42.72 6.81
CA THR A 754 15.96 43.53 6.20
C THR A 754 16.55 42.79 5.00
N ALA A 755 16.77 43.49 3.89
CA ALA A 755 17.34 42.93 2.66
C ALA A 755 18.46 43.82 2.09
N PRO A 756 19.44 43.26 1.36
CA PRO A 756 20.34 44.04 0.53
C PRO A 756 19.59 44.65 -0.67
N GLY A 757 20.25 45.56 -1.40
CA GLY A 757 19.71 46.06 -2.66
C GLY A 757 19.71 45.02 -3.78
N PHE A 758 18.87 45.21 -4.81
CA PHE A 758 18.76 44.27 -5.93
C PHE A 758 18.63 44.94 -7.31
N VAL A 759 18.99 44.17 -8.35
CA VAL A 759 18.95 44.57 -9.76
C VAL A 759 18.01 43.64 -10.53
N THR A 760 17.14 44.19 -11.37
CA THR A 760 16.35 43.39 -12.34
C THR A 760 16.87 43.56 -13.76
N GLN A 761 16.59 42.58 -14.63
CA GLN A 761 17.01 42.53 -16.04
C GLN A 761 15.82 42.38 -16.99
N ASP A 762 16.07 42.54 -18.30
CA ASP A 762 15.03 42.38 -19.33
C ASP A 762 14.32 41.01 -19.25
N GLY A 763 12.99 41.04 -19.33
CA GLY A 763 12.14 39.85 -19.21
C GLY A 763 11.94 39.32 -17.78
N GLN A 764 12.44 39.99 -16.74
CA GLN A 764 12.22 39.58 -15.34
C GLN A 764 10.95 40.21 -14.74
N THR A 765 10.25 39.43 -13.90
CA THR A 765 9.09 39.84 -13.12
C THR A 765 9.34 39.60 -11.64
N VAL A 766 9.18 40.63 -10.81
CA VAL A 766 9.35 40.58 -9.36
C VAL A 766 8.11 41.16 -8.68
N GLU A 767 7.45 40.39 -7.82
CA GLU A 767 6.32 40.84 -6.99
C GLU A 767 6.71 40.75 -5.51
N ILE A 768 6.69 41.86 -4.78
CA ILE A 768 7.01 41.93 -3.35
C ILE A 768 5.74 42.35 -2.60
N ASP A 769 5.06 41.36 -2.05
CA ASP A 769 3.98 41.56 -1.09
C ASP A 769 4.57 41.65 0.31
N MET A 770 4.55 42.85 0.89
CA MET A 770 5.01 43.05 2.25
C MET A 770 4.00 42.53 3.28
N ASN A 771 2.78 42.16 2.88
CA ASN A 771 1.77 41.52 3.73
C ASN A 771 1.56 42.22 5.09
N ARG A 772 1.56 43.56 5.06
CA ARG A 772 1.46 44.52 6.16
C ARG A 772 2.68 44.64 7.08
N HIS A 773 3.79 44.01 6.72
CA HIS A 773 5.09 44.12 7.38
C HIS A 773 5.95 45.25 6.80
N THR A 774 7.13 45.40 7.38
CA THR A 774 8.16 46.37 7.01
C THR A 774 9.32 45.68 6.28
N LEU A 775 9.66 46.15 5.08
CA LEU A 775 10.90 45.82 4.38
C LEU A 775 11.90 46.96 4.55
N THR A 776 13.05 46.69 5.16
CA THR A 776 14.15 47.65 5.28
C THR A 776 15.27 47.31 4.30
N PHE A 777 15.64 48.23 3.42
CA PHE A 777 16.82 48.07 2.56
C PHE A 777 18.10 48.49 3.31
N GLY A 778 19.08 47.58 3.32
CA GLY A 778 20.42 47.76 3.87
C GLY A 778 21.51 47.63 2.81
N ASN A 779 22.73 47.34 3.27
CA ASN A 779 23.89 47.13 2.39
C ASN A 779 23.98 45.68 1.86
N PRO A 780 24.64 45.46 0.71
CA PRO A 780 25.17 46.48 -0.21
C PRO A 780 24.06 47.21 -0.98
N THR A 781 24.34 48.45 -1.35
CA THR A 781 23.64 49.18 -2.42
C THR A 781 24.02 48.61 -3.79
N VAL A 782 23.24 48.96 -4.81
CA VAL A 782 23.36 48.46 -6.19
C VAL A 782 23.43 49.60 -7.20
N GLY A 783 23.86 49.30 -8.42
CA GLY A 783 23.95 50.27 -9.51
C GLY A 783 24.82 49.75 -10.65
N SER A 784 25.31 50.66 -11.49
CA SER A 784 26.37 50.33 -12.44
C SER A 784 27.70 50.07 -11.69
N PRO A 785 28.60 49.22 -12.23
CA PRO A 785 29.88 48.91 -11.59
C PRO A 785 30.70 50.15 -11.23
N GLY A 786 31.02 50.30 -9.94
CA GLY A 786 31.75 51.45 -9.38
C GLY A 786 30.90 52.69 -9.07
N THR A 787 29.58 52.62 -9.23
CA THR A 787 28.60 53.67 -8.86
C THR A 787 27.37 53.05 -8.18
N GLU A 788 27.57 52.08 -7.30
CA GLU A 788 26.52 51.34 -6.60
C GLU A 788 25.90 52.19 -5.48
N THR A 789 25.03 53.14 -5.85
CA THR A 789 24.42 54.13 -4.95
C THR A 789 22.96 53.87 -4.61
N ASN A 790 22.32 52.87 -5.21
CA ASN A 790 20.85 52.75 -5.20
C ASN A 790 20.39 51.62 -4.26
N SER A 791 19.19 51.70 -3.67
CA SER A 791 18.63 50.52 -2.97
C SER A 791 18.07 49.50 -3.96
N CYS A 792 17.44 49.93 -5.05
CA CYS A 792 16.97 49.07 -6.13
C CYS A 792 17.37 49.67 -7.48
N GLN A 793 17.85 48.84 -8.41
CA GLN A 793 18.17 49.23 -9.79
C GLN A 793 17.29 48.41 -10.75
N LEU A 794 16.16 48.99 -11.18
CA LEU A 794 15.16 48.26 -11.95
C LEU A 794 15.35 48.55 -13.45
N LEU A 795 15.84 47.60 -14.23
CA LEU A 795 16.24 47.85 -15.63
C LEU A 795 15.09 47.69 -16.64
N LYS A 796 15.32 48.25 -17.84
CA LYS A 796 14.40 48.23 -18.99
C LYS A 796 13.93 46.81 -19.31
N GLY A 797 12.63 46.66 -19.62
CA GLY A 797 12.03 45.37 -19.95
C GLY A 797 11.62 44.50 -18.75
N SER A 798 12.01 44.85 -17.53
CA SER A 798 11.52 44.19 -16.31
C SER A 798 10.17 44.75 -15.84
N THR A 799 9.46 43.98 -15.01
CA THR A 799 8.22 44.39 -14.34
C THR A 799 8.35 44.15 -12.84
N VAL A 800 8.08 45.17 -12.03
CA VAL A 800 8.29 45.12 -10.58
C VAL A 800 7.09 45.71 -9.84
N THR A 801 6.53 44.93 -8.93
CA THR A 801 5.44 45.37 -8.05
C THR A 801 5.88 45.33 -6.59
N PHE A 802 5.68 46.42 -5.85
CA PHE A 802 5.73 46.44 -4.39
C PHE A 802 4.33 46.71 -3.86
N LYS A 803 3.88 45.98 -2.82
CA LYS A 803 2.54 46.19 -2.28
C LYS A 803 2.37 45.87 -0.79
N ASN A 804 1.28 46.38 -0.22
CA ASN A 804 0.74 46.01 1.10
C ASN A 804 1.74 46.16 2.26
N GLY A 805 2.30 47.33 2.54
CA GLY A 805 3.21 47.45 3.70
C GLY A 805 4.09 48.70 3.74
N THR A 806 5.23 48.62 4.44
CA THR A 806 6.15 49.76 4.59
C THR A 806 7.54 49.41 4.06
N LEU A 807 8.06 50.20 3.13
CA LEU A 807 9.43 50.16 2.65
C LEU A 807 10.24 51.25 3.37
N ILE A 808 11.31 50.87 4.06
CA ILE A 808 12.26 51.79 4.71
C ILE A 808 13.61 51.72 4.01
N SER A 809 14.27 52.87 3.82
CA SER A 809 15.68 52.91 3.41
C SER A 809 16.39 54.12 4.00
N ASP A 810 17.57 53.89 4.57
CA ASP A 810 18.50 54.92 5.05
C ASP A 810 19.50 55.39 3.97
N ASN A 811 19.31 54.95 2.72
CA ASN A 811 20.10 55.41 1.58
C ASN A 811 19.97 56.94 1.42
N LYS A 812 21.08 57.59 1.05
CA LYS A 812 21.20 59.04 0.89
C LYS A 812 21.04 59.50 -0.55
N ASP A 813 21.26 58.61 -1.52
CA ASP A 813 21.20 58.92 -2.93
C ASP A 813 19.80 58.57 -3.47
N ILE A 814 19.62 57.40 -4.08
CA ILE A 814 18.35 56.99 -4.71
C ILE A 814 17.85 55.69 -4.07
N VAL A 815 16.61 55.64 -3.61
CA VAL A 815 16.04 54.39 -3.09
C VAL A 815 15.63 53.48 -4.26
N ILE A 816 14.68 53.89 -5.09
CA ILE A 816 14.29 53.12 -6.29
C ILE A 816 14.75 53.85 -7.55
N GLN A 817 15.75 53.31 -8.24
CA GLN A 817 16.11 53.76 -9.59
C GLN A 817 15.33 52.94 -10.62
N ASN A 818 14.37 53.57 -11.29
CA ASN A 818 13.43 52.93 -12.20
C ASN A 818 13.74 53.23 -13.69
N TYR A 819 13.97 52.17 -14.46
CA TYR A 819 13.93 52.14 -15.92
C TYR A 819 12.89 51.14 -16.47
N SER A 820 12.04 50.59 -15.60
CA SER A 820 11.19 49.41 -15.77
C SER A 820 9.68 49.74 -15.77
N LYS A 821 8.83 48.71 -15.81
CA LYS A 821 7.42 48.82 -15.41
C LYS A 821 7.29 48.64 -13.90
N LEU A 822 7.32 49.75 -13.18
CA LEU A 822 7.17 49.79 -11.73
C LEU A 822 5.73 50.05 -11.31
N HIS A 823 5.23 49.29 -10.33
CA HIS A 823 3.92 49.48 -9.70
C HIS A 823 4.05 49.43 -8.18
N LEU A 824 3.49 50.42 -7.49
CA LEU A 824 3.42 50.48 -6.03
C LEU A 824 1.93 50.55 -5.63
N GLU A 825 1.49 49.67 -4.73
CA GLU A 825 0.08 49.49 -4.35
C GLU A 825 -0.09 49.40 -2.82
N ASP A 826 -1.01 50.17 -2.23
CA ASP A 826 -1.39 50.06 -0.80
C ASP A 826 -0.19 50.04 0.18
N MET A 827 0.79 50.94 -0.04
CA MET A 827 2.05 50.93 0.70
C MET A 827 2.58 52.32 1.12
N MET A 828 3.50 52.32 2.08
CA MET A 828 4.28 53.48 2.50
C MET A 828 5.76 53.33 2.12
N LEU A 829 6.38 54.37 1.57
CA LEU A 829 7.83 54.53 1.48
C LEU A 829 8.27 55.53 2.55
N ASN A 830 9.18 55.15 3.43
CA ASN A 830 9.80 56.04 4.41
C ASN A 830 11.31 56.15 4.13
N THR A 831 11.69 57.30 3.59
CA THR A 831 12.99 57.52 2.94
C THR A 831 13.55 58.90 3.32
N PRO A 832 13.76 59.17 4.62
CA PRO A 832 14.02 60.54 5.11
C PRO A 832 15.38 61.10 4.71
N ASN A 833 16.31 60.23 4.29
CA ASN A 833 17.70 60.59 4.00
C ASN A 833 18.00 60.73 2.50
N ALA A 834 17.18 60.14 1.63
CA ALA A 834 17.43 60.05 0.19
C ALA A 834 17.29 61.40 -0.53
N ASP A 835 18.10 61.62 -1.56
CA ASP A 835 17.88 62.68 -2.55
C ASP A 835 16.61 62.40 -3.38
N TYR A 836 16.41 61.13 -3.76
CA TYR A 836 15.22 60.67 -4.50
C TYR A 836 14.67 59.37 -3.88
N SER A 837 13.41 59.36 -3.44
CA SER A 837 12.74 58.11 -3.06
C SER A 837 12.52 57.23 -4.31
N ILE A 838 12.14 57.82 -5.44
CA ILE A 838 12.03 57.14 -6.74
C ILE A 838 12.59 58.05 -7.85
N SER A 839 13.60 57.61 -8.60
CA SER A 839 14.01 58.27 -9.85
C SER A 839 13.52 57.46 -11.05
N ASN A 840 12.74 58.07 -11.92
CA ASN A 840 12.04 57.48 -13.06
C ASN A 840 12.65 57.97 -14.38
N ASN A 841 13.42 57.09 -15.02
CA ASN A 841 14.19 57.43 -16.23
C ASN A 841 13.69 56.73 -17.51
N ASN A 842 12.89 55.66 -17.41
CA ASN A 842 12.31 54.95 -18.55
C ASN A 842 11.03 54.15 -18.17
N GLU A 843 10.24 53.77 -19.18
CA GLU A 843 9.02 52.94 -19.09
C GLU A 843 7.90 53.57 -18.24
N SER A 844 7.59 53.03 -17.06
CA SER A 844 6.43 53.51 -16.29
C SER A 844 6.58 53.35 -14.79
N CYS A 845 5.96 54.26 -14.04
CA CYS A 845 5.71 54.10 -12.61
C CYS A 845 4.23 54.38 -12.33
N THR A 846 3.53 53.46 -11.68
CA THR A 846 2.15 53.65 -11.20
C THR A 846 2.13 53.63 -9.69
N LEU A 847 1.51 54.64 -9.07
CA LEU A 847 1.31 54.76 -7.63
C LEU A 847 -0.20 54.66 -7.31
N ASP A 848 -0.61 53.54 -6.72
CA ASP A 848 -1.96 53.26 -6.24
C ASP A 848 -2.00 53.28 -4.71
N ASN A 849 -2.68 54.28 -4.13
CA ASN A 849 -2.80 54.48 -2.68
C ASN A 849 -1.45 54.49 -1.93
N VAL A 850 -0.44 55.16 -2.51
CA VAL A 850 0.93 55.16 -1.97
C VAL A 850 1.20 56.37 -1.10
N THR A 851 1.79 56.18 0.08
CA THR A 851 2.35 57.27 0.88
C THR A 851 3.87 57.34 0.70
N ILE A 852 4.42 58.45 0.21
CA ILE A 852 5.88 58.65 0.13
C ILE A 852 6.29 59.72 1.15
N ASN A 853 7.12 59.34 2.11
CA ASN A 853 7.76 60.23 3.08
C ASN A 853 9.23 60.41 2.69
N ALA A 854 9.52 61.48 1.95
CA ALA A 854 10.88 61.91 1.64
C ALA A 854 11.42 62.85 2.74
N GLY A 855 12.73 63.08 2.74
CA GLY A 855 13.36 64.08 3.61
C GLY A 855 12.86 65.51 3.34
N THR A 856 12.98 66.40 4.32
CA THR A 856 12.61 67.81 4.14
C THR A 856 13.41 68.45 3.01
N GLY A 857 12.71 68.90 1.96
CA GLY A 857 13.32 69.49 0.77
C GLY A 857 13.88 68.48 -0.26
N LYS A 858 13.72 67.18 -0.02
CA LYS A 858 14.14 66.10 -0.93
C LYS A 858 13.05 65.75 -1.95
N CYS A 859 13.41 64.96 -2.97
CA CYS A 859 12.49 64.55 -4.03
C CYS A 859 11.77 63.24 -3.65
N ALA A 860 10.44 63.27 -3.64
CA ALA A 860 9.64 62.05 -3.50
C ALA A 860 9.68 61.22 -4.79
N PHE A 861 9.52 61.87 -5.95
CA PHE A 861 9.84 61.25 -7.23
C PHE A 861 10.14 62.28 -8.32
N ASP A 862 11.02 61.92 -9.25
CA ASP A 862 11.17 62.65 -10.50
C ASP A 862 10.36 62.01 -11.65
N VAL A 863 10.27 62.75 -12.75
CA VAL A 863 9.85 62.29 -14.08
C VAL A 863 10.92 62.78 -15.05
N TYR A 864 11.95 61.97 -15.30
CA TYR A 864 13.19 62.43 -15.90
C TYR A 864 13.44 61.86 -17.30
N SER A 865 13.66 62.75 -18.26
CA SER A 865 13.97 62.40 -19.65
C SER A 865 15.46 62.10 -19.79
N PHE A 866 15.84 60.85 -19.48
CA PHE A 866 17.23 60.40 -19.53
C PHE A 866 17.70 60.11 -20.96
N SER A 867 18.93 60.49 -21.27
CA SER A 867 19.55 60.29 -22.58
C SER A 867 19.74 58.80 -22.88
N GLY A 868 19.42 58.39 -24.11
CA GLY A 868 19.52 56.99 -24.56
C GLY A 868 18.27 56.14 -24.35
N TYR A 869 17.27 56.61 -23.59
CA TYR A 869 16.02 55.88 -23.33
C TYR A 869 14.81 56.43 -24.10
N ASP A 870 13.74 55.64 -24.14
CA ASP A 870 12.55 55.92 -24.94
C ASP A 870 11.63 56.94 -24.27
N GLY A 871 11.66 57.03 -22.93
CA GLY A 871 10.90 57.98 -22.12
C GLY A 871 10.18 57.28 -20.97
N VAL A 872 9.58 58.04 -20.05
CA VAL A 872 8.85 57.50 -18.89
C VAL A 872 7.47 58.13 -18.72
N THR A 873 6.50 57.33 -18.28
CA THR A 873 5.19 57.82 -17.81
C THR A 873 5.02 57.51 -16.33
N VAL A 874 4.92 58.54 -15.48
CA VAL A 874 4.56 58.40 -14.07
C VAL A 874 3.08 58.72 -13.89
N THR A 875 2.35 57.82 -13.23
CA THR A 875 0.91 57.91 -12.97
C THR A 875 0.66 57.81 -11.47
N VAL A 876 0.06 58.84 -10.88
CA VAL A 876 -0.39 58.85 -9.47
C VAL A 876 -1.91 58.77 -9.45
N ASN A 877 -2.44 57.65 -8.96
CA ASN A 877 -3.88 57.43 -8.89
C ASN A 877 -4.46 57.95 -7.56
N SER A 878 -3.79 57.64 -6.45
CA SER A 878 -4.17 58.10 -5.10
C SER A 878 -3.00 57.95 -4.13
N GLY A 879 -3.11 58.54 -2.94
CA GLY A 879 -2.08 58.46 -1.89
C GLY A 879 -1.68 59.83 -1.31
N THR A 880 -0.52 59.89 -0.66
CA THR A 880 0.04 61.11 -0.04
C THR A 880 1.53 61.25 -0.33
N ILE A 881 1.92 62.32 -1.02
CA ILE A 881 3.29 62.58 -1.46
C ILE A 881 3.89 63.71 -0.62
N ASN A 882 4.71 63.34 0.37
CA ASN A 882 5.44 64.23 1.26
C ASN A 882 6.89 64.38 0.77
N GLY A 883 7.06 65.17 -0.30
CA GLY A 883 8.35 65.51 -0.88
C GLY A 883 8.17 66.29 -2.19
N ASN A 884 9.24 66.86 -2.72
CA ASN A 884 9.20 67.57 -3.99
C ASN A 884 8.99 66.59 -5.16
N VAL A 885 8.47 67.10 -6.27
CA VAL A 885 8.35 66.38 -7.55
C VAL A 885 9.11 67.16 -8.61
N GLU A 886 9.95 66.48 -9.39
CA GLU A 886 10.76 67.11 -10.43
C GLU A 886 10.37 66.60 -11.82
N PHE A 887 10.29 67.51 -12.80
CA PHE A 887 9.97 67.21 -14.19
C PHE A 887 11.03 67.83 -15.10
N GLY A 888 11.88 67.00 -15.72
CA GLY A 888 13.06 67.49 -16.42
C GLY A 888 13.79 66.42 -17.23
N GLY A 889 15.09 66.60 -17.48
CA GLY A 889 15.87 65.65 -18.25
C GLY A 889 17.20 66.18 -18.76
N ASN A 890 17.90 65.31 -19.49
CA ASN A 890 19.11 65.64 -20.27
C ASN A 890 19.05 65.17 -21.74
N ASN A 891 18.00 64.44 -22.13
CA ASN A 891 17.69 64.04 -23.50
C ASN A 891 17.07 65.22 -24.27
N PRO A 892 17.33 65.46 -25.56
CA PRO A 892 16.64 66.52 -26.30
C PRO A 892 15.14 66.25 -26.60
N LYS A 893 14.62 65.04 -26.30
CA LYS A 893 13.24 64.63 -26.57
C LYS A 893 12.26 65.08 -25.47
N LYS A 894 11.04 65.47 -25.84
CA LYS A 894 9.89 65.64 -24.93
C LYS A 894 9.11 64.33 -24.74
N ASN A 895 9.79 63.28 -24.32
CA ASN A 895 9.28 61.90 -24.27
C ASN A 895 8.80 61.44 -22.88
N ILE A 896 8.68 62.37 -21.93
CA ILE A 896 8.22 62.09 -20.56
C ILE A 896 6.80 62.58 -20.32
N LYS A 897 6.09 61.92 -19.40
CA LYS A 897 4.70 62.24 -19.04
C LYS A 897 4.43 62.07 -17.54
N LEU A 898 3.76 63.04 -16.93
CA LEU A 898 3.20 62.97 -15.58
C LEU A 898 1.67 62.99 -15.67
N ILE A 899 1.02 62.02 -15.03
CA ILE A 899 -0.43 61.90 -14.88
C ILE A 899 -0.74 61.86 -13.39
N VAL A 900 -1.59 62.75 -12.91
CA VAL A 900 -2.09 62.76 -11.53
C VAL A 900 -3.62 62.71 -11.59
N ASN A 901 -4.20 61.56 -11.26
CA ASN A 901 -5.64 61.36 -11.23
C ASN A 901 -6.24 61.77 -9.87
N GLY A 902 -5.47 61.64 -8.78
CA GLY A 902 -5.86 62.04 -7.43
C GLY A 902 -4.71 61.93 -6.42
N GLY A 903 -5.02 62.13 -5.13
CA GLY A 903 -4.05 62.08 -4.02
C GLY A 903 -3.67 63.45 -3.46
N THR A 904 -2.87 63.48 -2.40
CA THR A 904 -2.41 64.71 -1.72
C THR A 904 -0.92 64.96 -1.96
N PHE A 905 -0.53 66.19 -2.29
CA PHE A 905 0.85 66.58 -2.60
C PHE A 905 1.30 67.74 -1.69
N ASN A 906 2.29 67.48 -0.83
CA ASN A 906 2.74 68.44 0.19
C ASN A 906 4.09 69.10 -0.10
N GLY A 907 4.76 68.73 -1.22
CA GLY A 907 5.99 69.37 -1.69
C GLY A 907 5.84 70.04 -3.06
N ASN A 908 6.90 70.72 -3.51
CA ASN A 908 6.86 71.58 -4.69
C ASN A 908 6.98 70.78 -5.99
N LEU A 909 6.30 71.22 -7.05
CA LEU A 909 6.52 70.75 -8.42
C LEU A 909 7.52 71.66 -9.14
N THR A 910 8.68 71.14 -9.51
CA THR A 910 9.70 71.86 -10.28
C THR A 910 9.69 71.38 -11.73
N VAL A 911 9.36 72.25 -12.68
CA VAL A 911 9.27 71.91 -14.11
C VAL A 911 10.34 72.64 -14.92
N ASN A 912 11.17 71.89 -15.63
CA ASN A 912 12.00 72.44 -16.70
C ASN A 912 11.17 72.58 -17.99
N GLU A 913 10.79 73.82 -18.32
CA GLU A 913 9.95 74.18 -19.48
C GLU A 913 10.49 73.68 -20.84
N GLN A 914 11.78 73.35 -20.95
CA GLN A 914 12.34 72.71 -22.14
C GLN A 914 11.63 71.38 -22.45
N TYR A 915 11.18 70.65 -21.42
CA TYR A 915 10.59 69.31 -21.52
C TYR A 915 9.07 69.30 -21.57
N TYR A 916 8.41 70.40 -21.21
CA TYR A 916 6.96 70.53 -21.26
C TYR A 916 6.48 70.78 -22.70
N ASP A 917 5.53 69.99 -23.20
CA ASP A 917 4.89 70.22 -24.50
C ASP A 917 3.57 71.00 -24.30
N PHE A 918 3.58 72.28 -24.69
CA PHE A 918 2.41 73.15 -24.65
C PHE A 918 1.30 72.72 -25.62
N ASN A 919 1.63 72.03 -26.71
CA ASN A 919 0.68 71.60 -27.74
C ASN A 919 0.05 70.25 -27.39
N ASN A 920 0.82 69.33 -26.83
CA ASN A 920 0.36 68.04 -26.32
C ASN A 920 0.73 67.90 -24.82
N PRO A 921 -0.02 68.51 -23.90
CA PRO A 921 0.30 68.59 -22.48
C PRO A 921 0.71 67.24 -21.87
N ASN A 922 1.99 67.14 -21.55
CA ASN A 922 2.61 65.96 -20.95
C ASN A 922 2.72 66.05 -19.42
N ILE A 923 2.11 67.08 -18.82
CA ILE A 923 1.71 67.11 -17.41
C ILE A 923 0.18 67.23 -17.39
N ILE A 924 -0.49 66.29 -16.74
CA ILE A 924 -1.95 66.19 -16.67
C ILE A 924 -2.34 66.00 -15.21
N ILE A 925 -3.04 66.97 -14.62
CA ILE A 925 -3.39 66.97 -13.20
C ILE A 925 -4.90 67.20 -13.03
N SER A 926 -5.56 66.21 -12.42
CA SER A 926 -6.98 66.20 -12.07
C SER A 926 -7.31 67.21 -10.98
N LYS A 927 -8.56 67.70 -10.96
CA LYS A 927 -9.13 68.51 -9.86
C LYS A 927 -9.31 67.75 -8.56
N GLU A 928 -9.21 66.42 -8.61
CA GLU A 928 -9.28 65.54 -7.44
C GLU A 928 -7.91 65.44 -6.72
N ALA A 929 -6.84 66.01 -7.29
CA ALA A 929 -5.56 66.17 -6.62
C ALA A 929 -5.61 67.33 -5.61
N VAL A 930 -5.19 67.07 -4.38
CA VAL A 930 -5.12 68.05 -3.29
C VAL A 930 -3.69 68.56 -3.16
N ILE A 931 -3.49 69.86 -3.39
CA ILE A 931 -2.18 70.52 -3.21
C ILE A 931 -2.13 71.15 -1.81
N GLY A 932 -1.10 70.85 -1.04
CA GLY A 932 -0.90 71.37 0.31
C GLY A 932 -0.60 72.88 0.34
N GLU A 933 -0.96 73.55 1.43
CA GLU A 933 -0.91 75.03 1.57
C GLU A 933 0.46 75.66 1.25
N ASN A 934 1.55 74.93 1.48
CA ASN A 934 2.93 75.38 1.25
C ASN A 934 3.56 74.86 -0.05
N ALA A 935 2.85 74.05 -0.84
CA ALA A 935 3.35 73.44 -2.07
C ALA A 935 3.13 74.36 -3.28
N ILE A 936 4.22 74.73 -3.96
CA ILE A 936 4.19 75.64 -5.13
C ILE A 936 4.54 74.92 -6.44
N GLY A 937 4.20 75.56 -7.57
CA GLY A 937 4.52 75.09 -8.93
C GLY A 937 3.41 74.27 -9.61
N TRP A 938 2.38 73.86 -8.87
CA TRP A 938 1.28 73.00 -9.35
C TRP A 938 0.25 73.74 -10.22
N ASP A 939 -0.12 74.98 -9.86
CA ASP A 939 -1.28 75.72 -10.40
C ASP A 939 -1.34 75.82 -11.93
N LYS A 940 -0.18 75.88 -12.61
CA LYS A 940 -0.08 76.03 -14.07
C LYS A 940 -0.56 74.79 -14.84
N TYR A 941 -0.66 73.62 -14.18
CA TYR A 941 -0.88 72.33 -14.83
C TYR A 941 -2.18 71.62 -14.41
N ILE A 942 -2.91 72.14 -13.43
CA ILE A 942 -4.25 71.67 -13.01
C ILE A 942 -5.30 72.05 -14.07
N LYS A 943 -6.21 71.14 -14.44
CA LYS A 943 -7.19 71.36 -15.53
C LYS A 943 -8.62 70.92 -15.21
#